data_AF-A0A522PS37-F1
#
_entry.id   AF-A0A522PS37-F1
#
_cell.length_a   1.000
_cell.length_b   1.000
_cell.length_c   1.000
_cell.angle_alpha   90.00
_cell.angle_beta   90.00
_cell.angle_gamma   90.00
#
_symmetry.space_group_name_H-M   'P 1'
#
loop_
_entity.id
_entity.type
_entity.pdbx_description
1 polymer ?
#
loop_
_entity_poly.entity_id
_entity_poly.type
_entity_poly.pdbx_seq_one_letter_code
_entity_poly.pdbx_strand_id
1 'polypeptide(L)'
;MNTAGLIGAIAARYLQDQLEAIGEDSSGTARFIIDCLTAEQTASVATAILQDAQLAPQIEIKLPASFMAGQGLPDSVLTDHRATHFRNATCEKPVLLVANTGDDEEQSLKELVPIGASQLQDRPDLWVRVAAEGLLLTSDHRKWWERALAGLCELRISSLDRLAGYVLQTRVGIQEDGLPVIVALGAALSALRIPRDSAYFNSLNEKTRGYTSRWKKLFDTAQKKRACFLLKQTPSQVPLTEDDLQTTFERVKDSIPETVHDIVRAFISSPAGWHDQSVQLSMCEWEAVAPLFDGFKRVPFNLGQATIDFYDERQPELLNDAELDYLKRLIRRKTTASDDDEDRTFYEDHRNELKEERKLKLAWDRFIFGKAFETEDFLTGIMLCMERLFSQQTPATERHLRIRCDRGTKKELRELNVDAGIFFATRYRGLKALFGNKVQWEVGSLFEFPALVEDWRAARKLNHSTARAALQLKFIVELEIEVAPGHSEVNSAQMIWHFNPDAVIAGYARDWARLQEHPLVYCGAHRKPLSGKGQFQTVDLSNVFTFVPVFGKERGTFVGVYKKAIDIGIAWLQNLSQARQQNLITDEAADILEKLFLAFQTSYSAAISLFSEKGLVSHELPRQMESYASLLDGVCTHAKGDRNRELLLRPLLRIGVVAVQGGRPTAVVAPWHPLRLGATAIKAHLVSDLIKRLLVPKQVEFGDSRLFFRDMQECLSHPFYPELAIGWDENQPELLCATDTVSDYTLHESSVAADDGLDDTNENPAGGANCVVDLVKRYLALQPHEHANLSVVLYNCDSSRLPQAVVEKIAAMDEDEENEVRCQVILRHRDAKRLRGLYEKIIAASDGDPDAYSASEATRDFMARLRIGIMADQAPIPASDDSRPTDIVFSQDVIARHARVEWFEEDATPVDPFSLIPAHWSRRRPAASDDLKSVVYLCCPAQTVEGWSYLAAIGSFYKGNCDRNAQVRWLPARLLDFRDTSTARIFEETHNLATWVVNYDELLDRR
;
A
#
# COMPACT_ATOMS: atom_id res chain seq x y z
N MET A 1 -31.41 22.42 37.44
CA MET A 1 -30.73 21.13 37.24
C MET A 1 -29.36 21.41 36.63
N ASN A 2 -28.27 20.92 37.24
CA ASN A 2 -26.90 21.02 36.71
C ASN A 2 -26.55 19.80 35.84
N THR A 3 -25.35 19.77 35.25
CA THR A 3 -24.91 18.69 34.34
C THR A 3 -24.91 17.32 35.01
N ALA A 4 -24.30 17.19 36.19
CA ALA A 4 -24.25 15.94 36.94
C ALA A 4 -25.66 15.47 37.37
N GLY A 5 -26.54 16.39 37.77
CA GLY A 5 -27.94 16.07 38.10
C GLY A 5 -28.74 15.54 36.90
N LEU A 6 -28.54 16.10 35.70
CA LEU A 6 -29.16 15.57 34.47
C LEU A 6 -28.65 14.15 34.16
N ILE A 7 -27.33 13.93 34.25
CA ILE A 7 -26.71 12.60 34.07
C ILE A 7 -27.29 11.60 35.06
N GLY A 8 -27.42 11.99 36.34
CA GLY A 8 -28.02 11.16 37.38
C GLY A 8 -29.46 10.74 37.07
N ALA A 9 -30.30 11.70 36.65
CA ALA A 9 -31.69 11.43 36.25
C ALA A 9 -31.78 10.49 35.05
N ILE A 10 -30.90 10.63 34.06
CA ILE A 10 -30.87 9.77 32.87
C ILE A 10 -30.41 8.36 33.23
N ALA A 11 -29.39 8.21 34.06
CA ALA A 11 -28.93 6.90 34.53
C ALA A 11 -29.99 6.18 35.36
N ALA A 12 -30.70 6.89 36.24
CA ALA A 12 -31.84 6.33 36.97
C ALA A 12 -32.95 5.85 36.01
N ARG A 13 -33.27 6.64 34.98
CA ARG A 13 -34.25 6.23 33.97
C ARG A 13 -33.79 5.06 33.10
N TYR A 14 -32.50 5.01 32.76
CA TYR A 14 -31.88 3.89 32.07
C TYR A 14 -32.01 2.60 32.91
N LEU A 15 -31.73 2.66 34.21
CA LEU A 15 -31.91 1.55 35.14
C LEU A 15 -33.37 1.10 35.23
N GLN A 16 -34.31 2.04 35.25
CA GLN A 16 -35.74 1.72 35.23
C GLN A 16 -36.14 0.95 33.96
N ASP A 17 -35.76 1.45 32.78
CA ASP A 17 -36.03 0.78 31.49
C ASP A 17 -35.41 -0.65 31.46
N GLN A 18 -34.23 -0.84 32.04
CA GLN A 18 -33.58 -2.16 32.14
C GLN A 18 -34.34 -3.11 33.07
N LEU A 19 -34.84 -2.61 34.21
CA LEU A 19 -35.61 -3.43 35.15
C LEU A 19 -36.96 -3.85 34.58
N GLU A 20 -37.63 -2.97 33.84
CA GLU A 20 -38.88 -3.30 33.14
C GLU A 20 -38.66 -4.37 32.06
N ALA A 21 -37.48 -4.42 31.44
CA ALA A 21 -37.13 -5.42 30.43
C ALA A 21 -36.77 -6.81 31.00
N ILE A 22 -36.30 -6.90 32.26
CA ILE A 22 -35.86 -8.15 32.87
C ILE A 22 -37.03 -9.08 33.27
N GLY A 23 -38.25 -8.55 33.42
CA GLY A 23 -39.46 -9.33 33.71
C GLY A 23 -39.49 -9.97 35.11
N GLU A 24 -40.69 -10.30 35.62
CA GLU A 24 -40.86 -10.83 36.99
C GLU A 24 -40.34 -12.27 37.21
N ASP A 25 -39.97 -12.99 36.14
CA ASP A 25 -39.61 -14.43 36.18
C ASP A 25 -38.12 -14.73 36.38
N SER A 26 -37.24 -13.73 36.59
CA SER A 26 -35.81 -13.98 36.82
C SER A 26 -35.52 -14.33 38.29
N SER A 27 -35.25 -15.60 38.59
CA SER A 27 -34.81 -16.04 39.92
C SER A 27 -33.31 -15.74 40.14
N GLY A 28 -32.94 -14.47 40.34
CA GLY A 28 -31.56 -14.05 40.64
C GLY A 28 -31.41 -12.55 40.91
N THR A 29 -30.33 -12.14 41.58
CA THR A 29 -29.97 -10.73 41.79
C THR A 29 -29.32 -10.16 40.53
N ALA A 30 -29.91 -9.11 39.93
CA ALA A 30 -29.31 -8.36 38.83
C ALA A 30 -28.17 -7.46 39.35
N ARG A 31 -27.02 -7.44 38.67
CA ARG A 31 -25.83 -6.70 39.11
C ARG A 31 -25.40 -5.69 38.06
N PHE A 32 -25.38 -4.41 38.44
CA PHE A 32 -24.96 -3.29 37.59
C PHE A 32 -23.72 -2.61 38.16
N ILE A 33 -22.93 -2.00 37.29
CA ILE A 33 -21.73 -1.24 37.68
C ILE A 33 -21.72 0.14 37.04
N ILE A 34 -21.57 1.19 37.86
CA ILE A 34 -21.27 2.54 37.38
C ILE A 34 -19.81 2.53 36.93
N ASP A 35 -19.61 2.69 35.63
CA ASP A 35 -18.31 2.47 35.01
C ASP A 35 -17.64 3.79 34.61
N CYS A 36 -16.48 4.05 35.22
CA CYS A 36 -15.60 5.17 34.92
C CYS A 36 -16.28 6.56 34.90
N LEU A 37 -17.35 6.76 35.68
CA LEU A 37 -17.95 8.07 35.90
C LEU A 37 -17.21 8.83 37.01
N THR A 38 -17.27 10.16 37.00
CA THR A 38 -16.65 10.97 38.06
C THR A 38 -17.38 10.79 39.41
N ALA A 39 -16.74 11.14 40.52
CA ALA A 39 -17.35 11.04 41.84
C ALA A 39 -18.66 11.86 41.94
N GLU A 40 -18.69 13.06 41.34
CA GLU A 40 -19.88 13.92 41.31
C GLU A 40 -21.02 13.31 40.48
N GLN A 41 -20.70 12.71 39.32
CA GLN A 41 -21.68 12.01 38.48
C GLN A 41 -22.22 10.78 39.21
N THR A 42 -21.35 9.95 39.78
CA THR A 42 -21.70 8.75 40.56
C THR A 42 -22.60 9.10 41.75
N ALA A 43 -22.29 10.19 42.46
CA ALA A 43 -23.12 10.69 43.56
C ALA A 43 -24.50 11.13 43.07
N SER A 44 -24.56 11.79 41.93
CA SER A 44 -25.81 12.24 41.33
C SER A 44 -26.69 11.07 40.88
N VAL A 45 -26.09 10.00 40.33
CA VAL A 45 -26.79 8.74 40.00
C VAL A 45 -27.38 8.11 41.26
N ALA A 46 -26.59 7.94 42.32
CA ALA A 46 -27.05 7.35 43.57
C ALA A 46 -28.17 8.18 44.22
N THR A 47 -28.02 9.51 44.22
CA THR A 47 -29.04 10.43 44.76
C THR A 47 -30.34 10.34 43.98
N ALA A 48 -30.28 10.28 42.63
CA ALA A 48 -31.47 10.15 41.79
C ALA A 48 -32.21 8.83 42.06
N ILE A 49 -31.47 7.72 42.24
CA ILE A 49 -32.07 6.40 42.58
C ILE A 49 -32.73 6.43 43.96
N LEU A 50 -32.07 7.00 44.97
CA LEU A 50 -32.59 7.06 46.34
C LEU A 50 -33.84 7.95 46.46
N GLN A 51 -33.99 8.94 45.60
CA GLN A 51 -35.15 9.82 45.56
C GLN A 51 -36.32 9.24 44.76
N ASP A 52 -36.07 8.24 43.92
CA ASP A 52 -37.10 7.58 43.12
C ASP A 52 -37.85 6.51 43.94
N ALA A 53 -39.16 6.70 44.12
CA ALA A 53 -40.00 5.84 44.95
C ALA A 53 -40.12 4.40 44.42
N GLN A 54 -39.87 4.16 43.13
CA GLN A 54 -39.91 2.83 42.51
C GLN A 54 -38.55 2.13 42.57
N LEU A 55 -37.45 2.86 42.34
CA LEU A 55 -36.10 2.29 42.31
C LEU A 55 -35.48 2.08 43.70
N ALA A 56 -35.68 3.02 44.62
CA ALA A 56 -35.11 2.95 45.98
C ALA A 56 -35.40 1.63 46.73
N PRO A 57 -36.63 1.04 46.70
CA PRO A 57 -36.87 -0.25 47.35
C PRO A 57 -36.24 -1.45 46.63
N GLN A 58 -35.92 -1.33 45.33
CA GLN A 58 -35.44 -2.43 44.49
C GLN A 58 -33.91 -2.49 44.35
N ILE A 59 -33.21 -1.38 44.55
CA ILE A 59 -31.76 -1.28 44.33
C ILE A 59 -31.00 -1.15 45.65
N GLU A 60 -30.03 -2.04 45.86
CA GLU A 60 -29.00 -1.91 46.88
C GLU A 60 -27.76 -1.26 46.25
N ILE A 61 -27.31 -0.14 46.82
CA ILE A 61 -26.18 0.63 46.30
C ILE A 61 -24.98 0.43 47.23
N LYS A 62 -23.82 0.08 46.67
CA LYS A 62 -22.55 -0.05 47.40
C LYS A 62 -21.43 0.67 46.66
N LEU A 63 -21.08 1.87 47.12
CA LEU A 63 -20.06 2.73 46.53
C LEU A 63 -18.82 2.85 47.42
N PRO A 64 -17.59 2.85 46.87
CA PRO A 64 -16.38 2.96 47.67
C PRO A 64 -16.33 4.26 48.49
N ALA A 65 -16.18 4.14 49.82
CA ALA A 65 -16.20 5.29 50.73
C ALA A 65 -15.08 6.30 50.42
N SER A 66 -13.90 5.82 50.03
CA SER A 66 -12.76 6.66 49.64
C SER A 66 -13.02 7.49 48.39
N PHE A 67 -13.72 6.94 47.40
CA PHE A 67 -14.05 7.60 46.14
C PHE A 67 -15.17 8.64 46.31
N MET A 68 -16.14 8.35 47.18
CA MET A 68 -17.31 9.21 47.43
C MET A 68 -17.11 10.28 48.51
N ALA A 69 -15.88 10.44 49.00
CA ALA A 69 -15.56 11.40 50.06
C ALA A 69 -16.00 12.83 49.68
N GLY A 70 -16.78 13.47 50.55
CA GLY A 70 -17.27 14.84 50.37
C GLY A 70 -18.51 15.00 49.49
N GLN A 71 -19.12 13.93 48.99
CA GLN A 71 -20.30 13.98 48.09
C GLN A 71 -21.66 13.96 48.79
N GLY A 72 -21.71 13.85 50.13
CA GLY A 72 -22.96 13.99 50.90
C GLY A 72 -23.95 12.81 50.79
N LEU A 73 -23.48 11.60 50.46
CA LEU A 73 -24.29 10.37 50.43
C LEU A 73 -24.45 9.75 51.83
N PRO A 74 -25.56 9.03 52.11
CA PRO A 74 -25.76 8.37 53.40
C PRO A 74 -24.82 7.16 53.58
N ASP A 75 -24.38 6.90 54.82
CA ASP A 75 -23.47 5.79 55.14
C ASP A 75 -24.01 4.42 54.70
N SER A 76 -25.34 4.26 54.59
CA SER A 76 -25.98 3.02 54.17
C SER A 76 -25.65 2.58 52.73
N VAL A 77 -25.19 3.50 51.86
CA VAL A 77 -24.81 3.19 50.47
C VAL A 77 -23.30 3.12 50.25
N LEU A 78 -22.50 3.36 51.29
CA LEU A 78 -21.04 3.34 51.22
C LEU A 78 -20.49 1.98 51.66
N THR A 79 -19.30 1.63 51.15
CA THR A 79 -18.61 0.38 51.47
C THR A 79 -17.10 0.58 51.50
N ASP A 80 -16.42 -0.16 52.37
CA ASP A 80 -14.95 -0.30 52.40
C ASP A 80 -14.47 -1.52 51.60
N HIS A 81 -15.39 -2.39 51.18
CA HIS A 81 -15.10 -3.54 50.31
C HIS A 81 -14.95 -3.11 48.84
N ARG A 82 -14.05 -3.78 48.12
CA ARG A 82 -13.83 -3.59 46.67
C ARG A 82 -15.02 -4.06 45.84
N ALA A 83 -15.16 -3.54 44.62
CA ALA A 83 -16.24 -3.94 43.70
C ALA A 83 -16.26 -5.44 43.40
N THR A 84 -15.09 -6.08 43.28
CA THR A 84 -14.94 -7.53 43.06
C THR A 84 -15.55 -8.42 44.15
N HIS A 85 -15.60 -7.94 45.40
CA HIS A 85 -16.27 -8.65 46.50
C HIS A 85 -17.76 -8.85 46.22
N PHE A 86 -18.40 -7.89 45.56
CA PHE A 86 -19.85 -7.86 45.33
C PHE A 86 -20.31 -8.69 44.13
N ARG A 87 -19.38 -9.28 43.37
CA ARG A 87 -19.69 -10.18 42.25
C ARG A 87 -20.56 -11.37 42.67
N ASN A 88 -20.23 -11.98 43.80
CA ASN A 88 -20.92 -13.17 44.34
C ASN A 88 -21.58 -12.91 45.70
N ALA A 89 -21.58 -11.67 46.19
CA ALA A 89 -22.19 -11.35 47.48
C ALA A 89 -23.71 -11.55 47.44
N THR A 90 -24.27 -12.03 48.55
CA THR A 90 -25.71 -12.09 48.78
C THR A 90 -26.26 -10.68 48.89
N CYS A 91 -27.34 -10.38 48.17
CA CYS A 91 -27.99 -9.08 48.13
C CYS A 91 -29.43 -9.23 48.65
N GLU A 92 -29.86 -8.35 49.56
CA GLU A 92 -31.22 -8.43 50.14
C GLU A 92 -32.28 -7.90 49.15
N LYS A 93 -31.85 -7.05 48.22
CA LYS A 93 -32.69 -6.46 47.17
C LYS A 93 -32.50 -7.19 45.83
N PRO A 94 -33.46 -7.09 44.90
CA PRO A 94 -33.37 -7.74 43.59
C PRO A 94 -32.22 -7.21 42.73
N VAL A 95 -31.71 -6.00 43.00
CA VAL A 95 -30.65 -5.36 42.20
C VAL A 95 -29.51 -4.87 43.10
N LEU A 96 -28.27 -5.11 42.68
CA LEU A 96 -27.06 -4.58 43.30
C LEU A 96 -26.34 -3.63 42.33
N LEU A 97 -26.09 -2.39 42.76
CA LEU A 97 -25.37 -1.38 42.02
C LEU A 97 -24.05 -1.04 42.72
N VAL A 98 -22.94 -1.26 42.02
CA VAL A 98 -21.58 -0.91 42.48
C VAL A 98 -20.94 0.14 41.56
N ALA A 99 -19.78 0.68 41.92
CA ALA A 99 -19.03 1.59 41.05
C ALA A 99 -17.57 1.15 40.91
N ASN A 100 -17.00 1.37 39.73
CA ASN A 100 -15.58 1.20 39.44
C ASN A 100 -14.91 2.56 39.18
N THR A 101 -13.64 2.68 39.59
CA THR A 101 -12.82 3.88 39.42
C THR A 101 -11.73 3.75 38.34
N GLY A 102 -11.65 2.61 37.63
CA GLY A 102 -10.82 2.43 36.44
C GLY A 102 -9.46 1.74 36.64
N ASP A 103 -9.24 1.04 37.76
CA ASP A 103 -8.02 0.26 38.03
C ASP A 103 -8.18 -1.25 37.67
N ASP A 104 -7.06 -2.00 37.67
CA ASP A 104 -6.73 -3.44 37.38
C ASP A 104 -7.80 -4.56 37.51
N GLU A 105 -9.05 -4.27 37.86
CA GLU A 105 -10.14 -5.21 38.15
C GLU A 105 -11.18 -5.35 37.01
N GLU A 106 -11.05 -4.63 35.88
CA GLU A 106 -12.00 -4.70 34.74
C GLU A 106 -12.24 -6.13 34.24
N GLN A 107 -11.17 -6.94 34.12
CA GLN A 107 -11.28 -8.34 33.68
C GLN A 107 -12.14 -9.20 34.64
N SER A 108 -12.16 -8.86 35.93
CA SER A 108 -12.89 -9.60 36.97
C SER A 108 -14.34 -9.15 37.13
N LEU A 109 -14.74 -8.03 36.50
CA LEU A 109 -16.04 -7.37 36.64
C LEU A 109 -16.91 -7.43 35.37
N LYS A 110 -16.47 -8.13 34.31
CA LYS A 110 -17.21 -8.29 33.04
C LYS A 110 -18.62 -8.90 33.18
N GLU A 111 -18.89 -9.61 34.27
CA GLU A 111 -20.21 -10.20 34.54
C GLU A 111 -21.26 -9.18 35.03
N LEU A 112 -20.84 -7.97 35.42
CA LEU A 112 -21.77 -6.90 35.78
C LEU A 112 -22.15 -6.07 34.55
N VAL A 113 -23.41 -5.62 34.47
CA VAL A 113 -23.88 -4.78 33.37
C VAL A 113 -23.40 -3.34 33.58
N PRO A 114 -22.56 -2.78 32.69
CA PRO A 114 -21.99 -1.45 32.87
C PRO A 114 -22.97 -0.32 32.56
N ILE A 115 -22.85 0.76 33.34
CA ILE A 115 -23.53 2.04 33.17
C ILE A 115 -22.44 3.12 33.16
N GLY A 116 -21.83 3.29 32.00
CA GLY A 116 -20.81 4.29 31.75
C GLY A 116 -21.23 5.30 30.69
N ALA A 117 -20.27 6.14 30.28
CA ALA A 117 -20.54 7.20 29.30
C ALA A 117 -21.08 6.66 27.96
N SER A 118 -20.60 5.50 27.49
CA SER A 118 -21.04 4.89 26.23
C SER A 118 -22.51 4.45 26.28
N GLN A 119 -22.92 3.69 27.31
CA GLN A 119 -24.30 3.21 27.43
C GLN A 119 -25.30 4.35 27.54
N LEU A 120 -24.93 5.43 28.23
CA LEU A 120 -25.78 6.62 28.34
C LEU A 120 -25.84 7.41 27.02
N GLN A 121 -24.73 7.51 26.28
CA GLN A 121 -24.70 8.19 24.97
C GLN A 121 -25.49 7.43 23.88
N ASP A 122 -25.58 6.11 23.97
CA ASP A 122 -26.31 5.26 23.04
C ASP A 122 -27.85 5.36 23.19
N ARG A 123 -28.35 6.11 24.18
CA ARG A 123 -29.78 6.32 24.47
C ARG A 123 -30.22 7.79 24.36
N PRO A 124 -30.08 8.44 23.18
CA PRO A 124 -30.47 9.86 22.99
C PRO A 124 -31.96 10.11 23.27
N ASP A 125 -32.80 9.08 23.17
CA ASP A 125 -34.21 9.13 23.54
C ASP A 125 -34.41 9.50 25.02
N LEU A 126 -33.58 8.97 25.93
CA LEU A 126 -33.67 9.25 27.36
C LEU A 126 -33.25 10.69 27.69
N TRP A 127 -32.18 11.19 27.05
CA TRP A 127 -31.73 12.57 27.20
C TRP A 127 -32.84 13.57 26.85
N VAL A 128 -33.49 13.38 25.70
CA VAL A 128 -34.60 14.25 25.28
C VAL A 128 -35.81 14.05 26.17
N ARG A 129 -36.13 12.83 26.59
CA ARG A 129 -37.28 12.55 27.46
C ARG A 129 -37.20 13.34 28.77
N VAL A 130 -36.07 13.24 29.47
CA VAL A 130 -35.82 13.95 30.74
C VAL A 130 -35.72 15.46 30.49
N ALA A 131 -34.97 15.88 29.47
CA ALA A 131 -34.78 17.31 29.18
C ALA A 131 -36.02 18.00 28.59
N ALA A 132 -37.03 17.27 28.11
CA ALA A 132 -38.28 17.83 27.60
C ALA A 132 -39.40 17.92 28.65
N GLU A 133 -39.21 17.40 29.86
CA GLU A 133 -40.23 17.45 30.91
C GLU A 133 -40.63 18.89 31.25
N GLY A 134 -41.93 19.20 31.21
CA GLY A 134 -42.44 20.56 31.42
C GLY A 134 -42.24 21.52 30.24
N LEU A 135 -41.69 21.09 29.09
CA LEU A 135 -41.63 21.90 27.86
C LEU A 135 -42.82 21.62 26.94
N LEU A 136 -43.36 22.68 26.33
CA LEU A 136 -44.45 22.61 25.33
C LEU A 136 -43.91 22.23 23.94
N LEU A 137 -43.37 21.01 23.80
CA LEU A 137 -42.84 20.49 22.52
C LEU A 137 -43.79 19.50 21.86
N THR A 138 -44.00 19.64 20.54
CA THR A 138 -44.71 18.65 19.71
C THR A 138 -43.94 17.34 19.60
N SER A 139 -44.61 16.26 19.18
CA SER A 139 -43.96 14.96 18.94
C SER A 139 -42.83 15.06 17.90
N ASP A 140 -43.03 15.85 16.85
CA ASP A 140 -42.03 16.03 15.80
C ASP A 140 -40.82 16.81 16.28
N HIS A 141 -41.02 17.84 17.13
CA HIS A 141 -39.91 18.60 17.73
C HIS A 141 -39.05 17.72 18.65
N ARG A 142 -39.67 16.84 19.44
CA ARG A 142 -38.94 15.86 20.27
C ARG A 142 -38.14 14.90 19.40
N LYS A 143 -38.75 14.40 18.32
CA LYS A 143 -38.08 13.51 17.35
C LYS A 143 -36.90 14.19 16.67
N TRP A 144 -37.00 15.46 16.30
CA TRP A 144 -35.87 16.19 15.70
C TRP A 144 -34.72 16.38 16.69
N TRP A 145 -35.03 16.71 17.95
CA TRP A 145 -34.01 16.81 19.00
C TRP A 145 -33.31 15.47 19.22
N GLU A 146 -34.06 14.37 19.26
CA GLU A 146 -33.51 13.02 19.39
C GLU A 146 -32.58 12.66 18.22
N ARG A 147 -32.97 12.98 16.99
CA ARG A 147 -32.14 12.73 15.79
C ARG A 147 -30.88 13.60 15.76
N ALA A 148 -30.96 14.83 16.27
CA ALA A 148 -29.80 15.70 16.43
C ALA A 148 -28.81 15.12 17.44
N LEU A 149 -29.27 14.71 18.63
CA LEU A 149 -28.42 14.08 19.65
C LEU A 149 -27.84 12.75 19.19
N ALA A 150 -28.63 11.91 18.51
CA ALA A 150 -28.12 10.68 17.91
C ALA A 150 -26.97 10.95 16.94
N GLY A 151 -27.12 11.95 16.07
CA GLY A 151 -26.09 12.33 15.11
C GLY A 151 -24.82 12.87 15.77
N LEU A 152 -24.95 13.56 16.90
CA LEU A 152 -23.82 14.03 17.72
C LEU A 152 -23.13 12.88 18.46
N CYS A 153 -23.88 11.96 19.06
CA CYS A 153 -23.33 10.82 19.81
C CYS A 153 -22.61 9.83 18.88
N GLU A 154 -23.10 9.64 17.66
CA GLU A 154 -22.41 8.85 16.63
C GLU A 154 -21.01 9.38 16.25
N LEU A 155 -20.70 10.64 16.51
CA LEU A 155 -19.36 11.20 16.27
C LEU A 155 -18.37 10.85 17.39
N ARG A 156 -18.84 10.45 18.58
CA ARG A 156 -18.02 10.15 19.77
C ARG A 156 -16.96 11.21 20.12
N ILE A 157 -17.20 12.46 19.74
CA ILE A 157 -16.29 13.61 19.96
C ILE A 157 -16.52 14.36 21.28
N SER A 158 -17.62 14.08 21.98
CA SER A 158 -18.05 14.85 23.16
C SER A 158 -18.01 14.00 24.44
N SER A 159 -17.44 14.56 25.50
CA SER A 159 -17.56 13.96 26.84
C SER A 159 -19.00 14.03 27.34
N LEU A 160 -19.32 13.18 28.32
CA LEU A 160 -20.66 13.12 28.92
C LEU A 160 -21.10 14.48 29.49
N ASP A 161 -20.19 15.22 30.13
CA ASP A 161 -20.48 16.57 30.65
C ASP A 161 -20.78 17.60 29.56
N ARG A 162 -20.08 17.52 28.41
CA ARG A 162 -20.35 18.42 27.28
C ARG A 162 -21.70 18.12 26.65
N LEU A 163 -22.04 16.85 26.52
CA LEU A 163 -23.37 16.43 26.05
C LEU A 163 -24.47 16.93 27.00
N ALA A 164 -24.29 16.75 28.32
CA ALA A 164 -25.22 17.24 29.32
C ALA A 164 -25.35 18.77 29.29
N GLY A 165 -24.23 19.49 29.17
CA GLY A 165 -24.21 20.94 29.02
C GLY A 165 -24.97 21.40 27.77
N TYR A 166 -24.77 20.71 26.65
CA TYR A 166 -25.47 21.01 25.39
C TYR A 166 -26.98 20.81 25.50
N VAL A 167 -27.42 19.70 26.11
CA VAL A 167 -28.84 19.40 26.33
C VAL A 167 -29.47 20.42 27.28
N LEU A 168 -28.79 20.78 28.37
CA LEU A 168 -29.28 21.79 29.33
C LEU A 168 -29.37 23.18 28.71
N GLN A 169 -28.35 23.62 27.96
CA GLN A 169 -28.41 24.91 27.27
C GLN A 169 -29.52 24.94 26.21
N THR A 170 -29.73 23.84 25.49
CA THR A 170 -30.85 23.73 24.54
C THR A 170 -32.19 23.85 25.27
N ARG A 171 -32.35 23.18 26.42
CA ARG A 171 -33.54 23.31 27.26
C ARG A 171 -33.76 24.74 27.74
N VAL A 172 -32.73 25.40 28.26
CA VAL A 172 -32.80 26.79 28.74
C VAL A 172 -33.23 27.72 27.60
N GLY A 173 -32.64 27.57 26.42
CA GLY A 173 -33.04 28.36 25.25
C GLY A 173 -34.51 28.14 24.84
N ILE A 174 -35.06 26.94 25.01
CA ILE A 174 -36.49 26.68 24.74
C ILE A 174 -37.38 27.27 25.85
N GLN A 175 -36.99 27.09 27.12
CA GLN A 175 -37.83 27.39 28.28
C GLN A 175 -37.81 28.88 28.66
N GLU A 176 -36.62 29.48 28.72
CA GLU A 176 -36.41 30.85 29.18
C GLU A 176 -36.43 31.85 28.03
N ASP A 177 -35.77 31.51 26.91
CA ASP A 177 -35.65 32.41 25.74
C ASP A 177 -36.77 32.19 24.69
N GLY A 178 -37.60 31.16 24.84
CA GLY A 178 -38.70 30.85 23.92
C GLY A 178 -38.26 30.45 22.51
N LEU A 179 -37.03 29.97 22.34
CA LEU A 179 -36.47 29.64 21.04
C LEU A 179 -37.08 28.34 20.47
N PRO A 180 -37.36 28.29 19.15
CA PRO A 180 -37.68 27.02 18.48
C PRO A 180 -36.54 26.01 18.63
N VAL A 181 -36.84 24.72 18.73
CA VAL A 181 -35.85 23.64 18.99
C VAL A 181 -34.63 23.71 18.08
N ILE A 182 -34.82 23.94 16.78
CA ILE A 182 -33.72 24.01 15.80
C ILE A 182 -32.78 25.19 16.08
N VAL A 183 -33.34 26.33 16.47
CA VAL A 183 -32.59 27.54 16.82
C VAL A 183 -31.89 27.36 18.16
N ALA A 184 -32.57 26.76 19.14
CA ALA A 184 -31.99 26.44 20.44
C ALA A 184 -30.80 25.48 20.34
N LEU A 185 -30.88 24.47 19.46
CA LEU A 185 -29.77 23.55 19.17
C LEU A 185 -28.55 24.27 18.57
N GLY A 186 -28.77 25.28 17.72
CA GLY A 186 -27.69 26.12 17.18
C GLY A 186 -27.10 27.07 18.23
N ALA A 187 -27.95 27.65 19.07
CA ALA A 187 -27.54 28.53 20.16
C ALA A 187 -26.69 27.80 21.22
N ALA A 188 -27.01 26.54 21.49
CA ALA A 188 -26.32 25.71 22.48
C ALA A 188 -24.94 25.20 22.02
N LEU A 189 -24.53 25.42 20.76
CA LEU A 189 -23.26 24.91 20.22
C LEU A 189 -22.03 25.29 21.07
N SER A 190 -22.08 26.41 21.79
CA SER A 190 -21.02 26.85 22.71
C SER A 190 -20.68 25.79 23.78
N ALA A 191 -21.66 25.01 24.27
CA ALA A 191 -21.42 23.91 25.21
C ALA A 191 -20.57 22.78 24.63
N LEU A 192 -20.58 22.62 23.30
CA LEU A 192 -19.77 21.64 22.56
C LEU A 192 -18.39 22.20 22.17
N ARG A 193 -18.04 23.42 22.62
CA ARG A 193 -16.85 24.16 22.20
C ARG A 193 -16.87 24.51 20.70
N ILE A 194 -18.06 24.70 20.15
CA ILE A 194 -18.30 25.19 18.80
C ILE A 194 -18.87 26.61 18.94
N PRO A 195 -18.49 27.60 18.11
CA PRO A 195 -19.11 28.93 18.19
C PRO A 195 -20.63 28.86 18.08
N ARG A 196 -21.33 29.64 18.91
CA ARG A 196 -22.78 29.81 18.87
C ARG A 196 -23.21 30.22 17.46
N ASP A 197 -24.17 29.51 16.87
CA ASP A 197 -24.78 29.90 15.60
C ASP A 197 -26.24 29.47 15.62
N SER A 198 -27.11 30.41 16.01
CA SER A 198 -28.53 30.18 16.16
C SER A 198 -29.22 29.79 14.84
N ALA A 199 -28.64 30.12 13.69
CA ALA A 199 -29.19 29.82 12.36
C ALA A 199 -28.61 28.55 11.71
N TYR A 200 -27.59 27.92 12.31
CA TYR A 200 -26.79 26.89 11.65
C TYR A 200 -27.60 25.74 11.06
N PHE A 201 -28.56 25.23 11.84
CA PHE A 201 -29.37 24.08 11.46
C PHE A 201 -30.60 24.43 10.62
N ASN A 202 -30.84 25.71 10.30
CA ASN A 202 -31.95 26.13 9.45
C ASN A 202 -31.82 25.64 7.99
N SER A 203 -30.63 25.21 7.59
CA SER A 203 -30.38 24.55 6.31
C SER A 203 -31.13 23.21 6.15
N LEU A 204 -31.63 22.61 7.24
CA LEU A 204 -32.43 21.38 7.21
C LEU A 204 -33.91 21.67 6.96
N ASN A 205 -34.47 21.09 5.89
CA ASN A 205 -35.91 21.08 5.65
C ASN A 205 -36.62 20.03 6.52
N GLU A 206 -37.95 20.11 6.65
CA GLU A 206 -38.73 19.25 7.55
C GLU A 206 -38.55 17.75 7.30
N LYS A 207 -38.37 17.34 6.04
CA LYS A 207 -38.08 15.94 5.69
C LYS A 207 -36.68 15.52 6.12
N THR A 208 -35.68 16.39 5.99
CA THR A 208 -34.30 16.06 6.33
C THR A 208 -34.00 16.09 7.82
N ARG A 209 -34.79 16.82 8.62
CA ARG A 209 -34.68 16.85 10.10
C ARG A 209 -34.90 15.48 10.75
N GLY A 210 -35.57 14.55 10.06
CA GLY A 210 -35.77 13.17 10.54
C GLY A 210 -34.58 12.23 10.33
N TYR A 211 -33.57 12.60 9.54
CA TYR A 211 -32.44 11.71 9.21
C TYR A 211 -31.21 12.02 10.08
N THR A 212 -30.82 11.05 10.92
CA THR A 212 -29.63 11.15 11.78
C THR A 212 -28.34 11.49 11.00
N SER A 213 -28.15 10.89 9.82
CA SER A 213 -26.96 11.10 8.98
C SER A 213 -26.76 12.56 8.54
N ARG A 214 -27.85 13.33 8.39
CA ARG A 214 -27.79 14.75 8.03
C ARG A 214 -27.31 15.61 9.21
N TRP A 215 -27.79 15.32 10.41
CA TRP A 215 -27.33 15.96 11.64
C TRP A 215 -25.85 15.67 11.91
N LYS A 216 -25.45 14.40 11.81
CA LYS A 216 -24.05 13.98 11.95
C LYS A 216 -23.11 14.77 11.04
N LYS A 217 -23.46 14.90 9.76
CA LYS A 217 -22.66 15.66 8.79
C LYS A 217 -22.52 17.14 9.16
N LEU A 218 -23.58 17.76 9.68
CA LEU A 218 -23.54 19.16 10.09
C LEU A 218 -22.70 19.35 11.35
N PHE A 219 -22.84 18.50 12.37
CA PHE A 219 -21.98 18.55 13.56
C PHE A 219 -20.51 18.33 13.21
N ASP A 220 -20.19 17.33 12.37
CA ASP A 220 -18.82 17.08 11.90
C ASP A 220 -18.24 18.29 11.16
N THR A 221 -19.05 18.90 10.27
CA THR A 221 -18.64 20.10 9.54
C THR A 221 -18.39 21.29 10.48
N ALA A 222 -19.25 21.49 11.48
CA ALA A 222 -19.08 22.56 12.46
C ALA A 222 -17.82 22.36 13.31
N GLN A 223 -17.56 21.13 13.73
CA GLN A 223 -16.37 20.76 14.49
C GLN A 223 -15.09 21.05 13.68
N LYS A 224 -15.02 20.54 12.43
CA LYS A 224 -13.84 20.69 11.58
C LYS A 224 -13.60 22.12 11.10
N LYS A 225 -14.67 22.86 10.76
CA LYS A 225 -14.55 24.16 10.10
C LYS A 225 -14.72 25.38 11.00
N ARG A 226 -15.17 25.20 12.25
CA ARG A 226 -15.44 26.33 13.17
C ARG A 226 -14.79 26.16 14.53
N ALA A 227 -14.86 24.99 15.14
CA ALA A 227 -14.31 24.77 16.48
C ALA A 227 -12.78 24.99 16.55
N CYS A 228 -12.06 24.62 15.47
CA CYS A 228 -10.61 24.81 15.37
C CYS A 228 -10.17 26.27 15.60
N PHE A 229 -10.98 27.24 15.17
CA PHE A 229 -10.65 28.66 15.30
C PHE A 229 -10.66 29.12 16.77
N LEU A 230 -11.53 28.55 17.61
CA LEU A 230 -11.56 28.84 19.06
C LEU A 230 -10.31 28.31 19.78
N LEU A 231 -9.56 27.41 19.16
CA LEU A 231 -8.27 26.89 19.63
C LEU A 231 -7.07 27.60 18.97
N LYS A 232 -7.32 28.66 18.17
CA LYS A 232 -6.34 29.34 17.32
C LYS A 232 -5.66 28.41 16.31
N GLN A 233 -6.47 27.60 15.63
CA GLN A 233 -6.02 26.72 14.56
C GLN A 233 -6.88 26.88 13.31
N THR A 234 -6.26 26.72 12.15
CA THR A 234 -6.97 26.57 10.87
C THR A 234 -7.64 25.18 10.79
N PRO A 235 -8.56 24.94 9.84
CA PRO A 235 -9.12 23.60 9.60
C PRO A 235 -8.06 22.55 9.24
N SER A 236 -6.87 22.96 8.78
CA SER A 236 -5.71 22.08 8.52
C SER A 236 -4.77 21.96 9.72
N GLN A 237 -5.22 22.36 10.92
CA GLN A 237 -4.47 22.33 12.19
C GLN A 237 -3.21 23.20 12.24
N VAL A 238 -3.02 24.12 11.28
CA VAL A 238 -1.94 25.11 11.32
C VAL A 238 -2.28 26.16 12.39
N PRO A 239 -1.35 26.48 13.33
CA PRO A 239 -1.59 27.47 14.38
C PRO A 239 -1.75 28.88 13.81
N LEU A 240 -2.67 29.66 14.38
CA LEU A 240 -2.89 31.07 14.08
C LEU A 240 -2.11 31.91 15.10
N THR A 241 -1.22 32.77 14.61
CA THR A 241 -0.43 33.65 15.49
C THR A 241 -1.24 34.87 15.94
N GLU A 242 -0.80 35.51 17.03
CA GLU A 242 -1.38 36.76 17.51
C GLU A 242 -1.31 37.85 16.43
N ASP A 243 -0.17 37.98 15.76
CA ASP A 243 0.06 38.96 14.69
C ASP A 243 -0.89 38.76 13.50
N ASP A 244 -1.11 37.50 13.09
CA ASP A 244 -2.01 37.15 11.98
C ASP A 244 -3.47 37.56 12.30
N LEU A 245 -3.92 37.25 13.52
CA LEU A 245 -5.27 37.56 13.98
C LEU A 245 -5.46 39.06 14.20
N GLN A 246 -4.45 39.76 14.73
CA GLN A 246 -4.48 41.21 14.91
C GLN A 246 -4.56 41.94 13.57
N THR A 247 -3.71 41.55 12.61
CA THR A 247 -3.72 42.10 11.24
C THR A 247 -5.06 41.87 10.57
N THR A 248 -5.63 40.68 10.73
CA THR A 248 -6.94 40.37 10.17
C THR A 248 -8.05 41.19 10.83
N PHE A 249 -8.03 41.29 12.17
CA PHE A 249 -9.00 42.08 12.93
C PHE A 249 -9.01 43.54 12.51
N GLU A 250 -7.84 44.18 12.35
CA GLU A 250 -7.75 45.57 11.88
C GLU A 250 -8.36 45.76 10.50
N ARG A 251 -8.20 44.79 9.60
CA ARG A 251 -8.78 44.82 8.25
C ARG A 251 -10.30 44.66 8.24
N VAL A 252 -10.85 43.80 9.11
CA VAL A 252 -12.29 43.47 9.11
C VAL A 252 -13.08 44.13 10.25
N LYS A 253 -12.44 45.04 11.00
CA LYS A 253 -12.98 45.66 12.22
C LYS A 253 -14.38 46.24 12.03
N ASP A 254 -14.60 46.91 10.90
CA ASP A 254 -15.87 47.57 10.58
C ASP A 254 -17.00 46.56 10.25
N SER A 255 -16.64 45.31 9.92
CA SER A 255 -17.59 44.22 9.67
C SER A 255 -17.96 43.43 10.94
N ILE A 256 -17.25 43.66 12.05
CA ILE A 256 -17.50 43.03 13.35
C ILE A 256 -18.24 44.04 14.24
N PRO A 257 -19.36 43.69 14.90
CA PRO A 257 -20.07 44.60 15.79
C PRO A 257 -19.20 45.14 16.93
N GLU A 258 -19.28 46.45 17.21
CA GLU A 258 -18.47 47.12 18.24
C GLU A 258 -18.62 46.49 19.63
N THR A 259 -19.79 45.92 19.95
CA THR A 259 -20.08 45.24 21.22
C THR A 259 -19.21 44.01 21.48
N VAL A 260 -18.60 43.44 20.43
CA VAL A 260 -17.78 42.21 20.50
C VAL A 260 -16.28 42.53 20.39
N HIS A 261 -15.89 43.78 20.10
CA HIS A 261 -14.49 44.15 19.86
C HIS A 261 -13.58 43.84 21.06
N ASP A 262 -14.03 44.12 22.27
CA ASP A 262 -13.23 43.86 23.47
C ASP A 262 -13.05 42.36 23.73
N ILE A 263 -14.06 41.55 23.41
CA ILE A 263 -13.99 40.07 23.47
C ILE A 263 -12.99 39.56 22.44
N VAL A 264 -13.01 40.09 21.20
CA VAL A 264 -12.06 39.72 20.15
C VAL A 264 -10.63 40.10 20.53
N ARG A 265 -10.38 41.30 21.06
CA ARG A 265 -9.03 41.70 21.51
C ARG A 265 -8.53 40.84 22.68
N ALA A 266 -9.40 40.51 23.62
CA ALA A 266 -9.07 39.61 24.72
C ALA A 266 -8.77 38.18 24.23
N PHE A 267 -9.46 37.71 23.19
CA PHE A 267 -9.14 36.44 22.54
C PHE A 267 -7.84 36.50 21.73
N ILE A 268 -7.55 37.58 21.02
CA ILE A 268 -6.30 37.71 20.25
C ILE A 268 -5.08 37.63 21.17
N SER A 269 -5.13 38.29 22.32
CA SER A 269 -4.04 38.33 23.32
C SER A 269 -3.92 37.09 24.22
N SER A 270 -4.84 36.12 24.13
CA SER A 270 -4.78 34.89 24.93
C SER A 270 -3.79 33.85 24.38
N PRO A 271 -3.34 32.85 25.16
CA PRO A 271 -2.59 31.73 24.61
C PRO A 271 -3.47 30.83 23.71
N ALA A 272 -2.85 30.01 22.85
CA ALA A 272 -3.57 29.00 22.08
C ALA A 272 -4.15 27.90 23.01
N GLY A 273 -5.33 27.37 22.66
CA GLY A 273 -6.03 26.35 23.44
C GLY A 273 -7.44 26.77 23.87
N TRP A 274 -8.04 26.01 24.80
CA TRP A 274 -9.38 26.29 25.33
C TRP A 274 -9.30 26.98 26.70
N HIS A 275 -9.64 28.26 26.76
CA HIS A 275 -9.60 29.11 27.97
C HIS A 275 -10.83 30.02 28.06
N ASP A 276 -10.94 30.82 29.12
CA ASP A 276 -12.12 31.66 29.39
C ASP A 276 -12.44 32.65 28.27
N GLN A 277 -11.43 33.25 27.62
CA GLN A 277 -11.64 34.13 26.47
C GLN A 277 -12.15 33.36 25.23
N SER A 278 -11.76 32.10 25.02
CA SER A 278 -12.37 31.23 23.99
C SER A 278 -13.83 30.92 24.33
N VAL A 279 -14.14 30.73 25.62
CA VAL A 279 -15.53 30.56 26.08
C VAL A 279 -16.34 31.81 25.79
N GLN A 280 -15.85 33.01 26.12
CA GLN A 280 -16.53 34.27 25.83
C GLN A 280 -16.74 34.50 24.32
N LEU A 281 -15.72 34.22 23.49
CA LEU A 281 -15.85 34.31 22.04
C LEU A 281 -16.84 33.28 21.49
N SER A 282 -16.88 32.06 22.05
CA SER A 282 -17.81 31.01 21.63
C SER A 282 -19.29 31.35 21.90
N MET A 283 -19.55 32.24 22.86
CA MET A 283 -20.91 32.72 23.17
C MET A 283 -21.41 33.79 22.19
N CYS A 284 -20.52 34.39 21.40
CA CYS A 284 -20.88 35.35 20.36
C CYS A 284 -21.45 34.61 19.14
N GLU A 285 -22.45 35.20 18.47
CA GLU A 285 -22.99 34.62 17.23
C GLU A 285 -21.89 34.51 16.16
N TRP A 286 -21.81 33.37 15.50
CA TRP A 286 -20.77 33.06 14.53
C TRP A 286 -20.70 34.11 13.42
N GLU A 287 -21.84 34.61 12.94
CA GLU A 287 -21.89 35.66 11.92
C GLU A 287 -21.17 36.95 12.36
N ALA A 288 -21.17 37.27 13.65
CA ALA A 288 -20.49 38.45 14.18
C ALA A 288 -18.96 38.29 14.25
N VAL A 289 -18.46 37.06 14.40
CA VAL A 289 -17.02 36.77 14.60
C VAL A 289 -16.36 36.08 13.40
N ALA A 290 -17.13 35.51 12.48
CA ALA A 290 -16.64 34.82 11.28
C ALA A 290 -15.70 35.65 10.41
N PRO A 291 -15.91 36.98 10.21
CA PRO A 291 -15.00 37.80 9.41
C PRO A 291 -13.54 37.76 9.90
N LEU A 292 -13.32 37.54 11.19
CA LEU A 292 -11.97 37.38 11.77
C LEU A 292 -11.22 36.18 11.19
N PHE A 293 -11.95 35.13 10.77
CA PHE A 293 -11.37 33.85 10.37
C PHE A 293 -11.44 33.58 8.85
N ASP A 294 -12.21 34.37 8.10
CA ASP A 294 -12.43 34.16 6.67
C ASP A 294 -11.14 34.24 5.84
N GLY A 295 -10.19 35.09 6.24
CA GLY A 295 -8.90 35.24 5.56
C GLY A 295 -7.97 34.02 5.66
N PHE A 296 -8.24 33.09 6.57
CA PHE A 296 -7.45 31.86 6.76
C PHE A 296 -8.04 30.64 6.04
N LYS A 297 -9.16 30.83 5.34
CA LYS A 297 -9.73 29.78 4.48
C LYS A 297 -8.89 29.66 3.23
N ARG A 298 -8.51 28.43 2.88
CA ARG A 298 -7.80 28.15 1.63
C ARG A 298 -8.70 28.57 0.46
N VAL A 299 -8.28 29.58 -0.30
CA VAL A 299 -8.95 29.91 -1.56
C VAL A 299 -8.76 28.71 -2.49
N PRO A 300 -9.83 28.11 -3.04
CA PRO A 300 -9.69 26.99 -3.96
C PRO A 300 -8.87 27.45 -5.17
N PHE A 301 -7.80 26.72 -5.48
CA PHE A 301 -6.95 27.01 -6.62
C PHE A 301 -7.80 27.04 -7.90
N ASN A 302 -7.75 28.15 -8.62
CA ASN A 302 -8.45 28.33 -9.89
C ASN A 302 -7.41 28.44 -11.01
N LEU A 303 -7.43 27.47 -11.92
CA LEU A 303 -6.44 27.40 -13.00
C LEU A 303 -6.43 28.65 -13.88
N GLY A 304 -7.61 29.15 -14.26
CA GLY A 304 -7.72 30.34 -15.10
C GLY A 304 -7.21 31.59 -14.38
N GLN A 305 -7.54 31.77 -13.09
CA GLN A 305 -7.06 32.92 -12.33
C GLN A 305 -5.54 32.88 -12.13
N ALA A 306 -5.00 31.73 -11.73
CA ALA A 306 -3.55 31.57 -11.57
C ALA A 306 -2.79 31.77 -12.88
N THR A 307 -3.40 31.43 -14.03
CA THR A 307 -2.80 31.70 -15.35
C THR A 307 -2.79 33.19 -15.67
N ILE A 308 -3.89 33.91 -15.40
CA ILE A 308 -3.92 35.38 -15.55
C ILE A 308 -2.86 36.01 -14.65
N ASP A 309 -2.82 35.64 -13.36
CA ASP A 309 -1.86 36.18 -12.40
C ASP A 309 -0.40 35.95 -12.86
N PHE A 310 -0.10 34.75 -13.39
CA PHE A 310 1.22 34.40 -13.94
C PHE A 310 1.66 35.28 -15.13
N TYR A 311 0.72 35.70 -15.98
CA TYR A 311 1.00 36.59 -17.11
C TYR A 311 0.98 38.07 -16.73
N ASP A 312 0.13 38.48 -15.78
CA ASP A 312 0.06 39.86 -15.26
C ASP A 312 1.33 40.25 -14.48
N GLU A 313 1.98 39.29 -13.81
CA GLU A 313 3.30 39.49 -13.19
C GLU A 313 4.44 39.60 -14.23
N ARG A 314 4.18 39.26 -15.50
CA ARG A 314 5.10 39.34 -16.64
C ARG A 314 4.77 40.51 -17.57
N GLN A 315 5.46 40.60 -18.71
CA GLN A 315 5.23 41.66 -19.70
C GLN A 315 3.78 41.60 -20.23
N PRO A 316 3.06 42.74 -20.28
CA PRO A 316 1.63 42.82 -20.60
C PRO A 316 1.24 42.53 -22.07
N GLU A 317 2.17 42.05 -22.90
CA GLU A 317 1.94 41.77 -24.33
C GLU A 317 1.90 40.26 -24.68
N LEU A 318 1.94 39.38 -23.68
CA LEU A 318 2.01 37.92 -23.90
C LEU A 318 0.65 37.23 -24.11
N LEU A 319 -0.46 37.83 -23.66
CA LEU A 319 -1.81 37.34 -23.89
C LEU A 319 -2.59 38.32 -24.77
N ASN A 320 -3.38 37.80 -25.71
CA ASN A 320 -4.32 38.61 -26.50
C ASN A 320 -5.70 38.72 -25.81
N ASP A 321 -6.53 39.66 -26.27
CA ASP A 321 -7.87 39.90 -25.68
C ASP A 321 -8.78 38.67 -25.74
N ALA A 322 -8.64 37.82 -26.77
CA ALA A 322 -9.43 36.60 -26.92
C ALA A 322 -9.02 35.52 -25.90
N GLU A 323 -7.73 35.40 -25.61
CA GLU A 323 -7.16 34.50 -24.60
C GLU A 323 -7.54 34.94 -23.19
N LEU A 324 -7.53 36.25 -22.91
CA LEU A 324 -7.99 36.79 -21.63
C LEU A 324 -9.49 36.49 -21.40
N ASP A 325 -10.31 36.64 -22.44
CA ASP A 325 -11.73 36.30 -22.35
C ASP A 325 -11.96 34.78 -22.25
N TYR A 326 -11.11 33.97 -22.88
CA TYR A 326 -11.06 32.53 -22.65
C TYR A 326 -10.73 32.18 -21.19
N LEU A 327 -9.67 32.74 -20.61
CA LEU A 327 -9.28 32.47 -19.21
C LEU A 327 -10.37 32.94 -18.23
N LYS A 328 -11.04 34.06 -18.49
CA LYS A 328 -12.23 34.49 -17.71
C LYS A 328 -13.39 33.51 -17.82
N ARG A 329 -13.62 32.89 -18.99
CA ARG A 329 -14.59 31.80 -19.15
C ARG A 329 -14.17 30.57 -18.34
N LEU A 330 -12.89 30.20 -18.39
CA LEU A 330 -12.33 29.07 -17.64
C LEU A 330 -12.49 29.24 -16.13
N ILE A 331 -12.25 30.45 -15.59
CA ILE A 331 -12.47 30.78 -14.18
C ILE A 331 -13.89 30.43 -13.73
N ARG A 332 -14.89 30.71 -14.58
CA ARG A 332 -16.31 30.47 -14.29
C ARG A 332 -16.71 29.02 -14.45
N ARG A 333 -16.02 28.25 -15.30
CA ARG A 333 -16.37 26.88 -15.69
C ARG A 333 -16.25 25.87 -14.55
N LYS A 334 -15.42 26.13 -13.52
CA LYS A 334 -15.19 25.28 -12.33
C LYS A 334 -14.94 23.79 -12.64
N THR A 335 -14.46 23.47 -13.84
CA THR A 335 -14.14 22.12 -14.29
C THR A 335 -12.70 21.75 -13.90
N THR A 336 -12.47 20.48 -13.56
CA THR A 336 -11.16 19.96 -13.12
C THR A 336 -10.40 19.20 -14.19
N ALA A 337 -11.01 19.00 -15.36
CA ALA A 337 -10.42 18.40 -16.56
C ALA A 337 -11.16 18.94 -17.80
N SER A 338 -10.52 18.87 -18.97
CA SER A 338 -11.13 19.28 -20.23
C SER A 338 -10.75 18.36 -21.39
N ASP A 339 -11.74 18.13 -22.25
CA ASP A 339 -11.59 17.46 -23.54
C ASP A 339 -11.78 18.45 -24.71
N ASP A 340 -11.86 19.76 -24.44
CA ASP A 340 -12.10 20.79 -25.45
C ASP A 340 -10.82 21.18 -26.21
N ASP A 341 -10.93 21.35 -27.52
CA ASP A 341 -9.81 21.73 -28.39
C ASP A 341 -9.33 23.18 -28.15
N GLU A 342 -10.22 24.09 -27.72
CA GLU A 342 -9.86 25.47 -27.35
C GLU A 342 -8.87 25.47 -26.17
N ASP A 343 -9.10 24.60 -25.18
CA ASP A 343 -8.25 24.48 -23.98
C ASP A 343 -6.86 23.89 -24.32
N ARG A 344 -6.81 22.92 -25.25
CA ARG A 344 -5.58 22.30 -25.73
C ARG A 344 -4.73 23.26 -26.55
N THR A 345 -5.38 24.01 -27.44
CA THR A 345 -4.71 24.98 -28.32
C THR A 345 -4.01 26.05 -27.47
N PHE A 346 -4.74 26.66 -26.54
CA PHE A 346 -4.16 27.62 -25.58
C PHE A 346 -2.95 27.03 -24.86
N TYR A 347 -3.06 25.80 -24.36
CA TYR A 347 -1.98 25.19 -23.61
C TYR A 347 -0.72 24.90 -24.43
N GLU A 348 -0.85 24.39 -25.67
CA GLU A 348 0.30 24.10 -26.52
C GLU A 348 1.01 25.39 -26.98
N ASP A 349 0.25 26.44 -27.32
CA ASP A 349 0.79 27.75 -27.73
C ASP A 349 1.63 28.39 -26.61
N HIS A 350 1.16 28.28 -25.36
CA HIS A 350 1.81 28.88 -24.19
C HIS A 350 2.67 27.92 -23.36
N ARG A 351 2.86 26.67 -23.83
CA ARG A 351 3.50 25.59 -23.06
C ARG A 351 4.90 25.94 -22.56
N ASN A 352 5.69 26.58 -23.41
CA ASN A 352 7.09 26.89 -23.13
C ASN A 352 7.23 27.94 -22.03
N GLU A 353 6.29 28.87 -21.96
CA GLU A 353 6.21 29.91 -20.93
C GLU A 353 5.74 29.28 -19.62
N LEU A 354 4.64 28.53 -19.65
CA LEU A 354 4.08 27.85 -18.47
C LEU A 354 5.09 26.93 -17.77
N LYS A 355 6.04 26.33 -18.51
CA LYS A 355 7.14 25.52 -17.94
C LYS A 355 7.95 26.26 -16.86
N GLU A 356 8.00 27.59 -16.89
CA GLU A 356 8.72 28.40 -15.90
C GLU A 356 8.09 28.34 -14.50
N GLU A 357 6.76 28.20 -14.39
CA GLU A 357 6.08 27.97 -13.11
C GLU A 357 5.59 26.52 -13.01
N ARG A 358 6.38 25.71 -12.31
CA ARG A 358 6.15 24.26 -12.18
C ARG A 358 4.76 23.89 -11.64
N LYS A 359 4.22 24.66 -10.68
CA LYS A 359 2.90 24.36 -10.08
C LYS A 359 1.77 24.57 -11.09
N LEU A 360 1.81 25.70 -11.80
CA LEU A 360 0.84 26.05 -12.84
C LEU A 360 0.92 25.07 -14.02
N LYS A 361 2.12 24.74 -14.47
CA LYS A 361 2.37 23.72 -15.51
C LYS A 361 1.76 22.36 -15.16
N LEU A 362 1.99 21.87 -13.93
CA LEU A 362 1.43 20.60 -13.46
C LEU A 362 -0.11 20.64 -13.39
N ALA A 363 -0.68 21.78 -13.00
CA ALA A 363 -2.12 21.95 -12.95
C ALA A 363 -2.74 21.94 -14.37
N TRP A 364 -2.13 22.62 -15.34
CA TRP A 364 -2.52 22.55 -16.75
C TRP A 364 -2.35 21.15 -17.33
N ASP A 365 -1.23 20.49 -17.06
CA ASP A 365 -1.00 19.10 -17.50
C ASP A 365 -2.09 18.16 -16.98
N ARG A 366 -2.46 18.29 -15.70
CA ARG A 366 -3.54 17.50 -15.12
C ARG A 366 -4.91 17.86 -15.71
N PHE A 367 -5.12 19.13 -16.04
CA PHE A 367 -6.37 19.60 -16.62
C PHE A 367 -6.57 19.10 -18.05
N ILE A 368 -5.54 19.15 -18.89
CA ILE A 368 -5.60 18.75 -20.30
C ILE A 368 -5.50 17.23 -20.48
N PHE A 369 -4.60 16.57 -19.75
CA PHE A 369 -4.26 15.16 -20.01
C PHE A 369 -4.66 14.22 -18.87
N GLY A 370 -5.23 14.72 -17.77
CA GLY A 370 -5.58 13.95 -16.59
C GLY A 370 -4.39 13.51 -15.74
N LYS A 371 -4.63 12.60 -14.79
CA LYS A 371 -3.58 12.07 -13.90
C LYS A 371 -2.58 11.24 -14.72
N ALA A 372 -1.29 11.53 -14.55
CA ALA A 372 -0.23 10.75 -15.18
C ALA A 372 -0.10 9.37 -14.51
N PHE A 373 0.14 8.33 -15.33
CA PHE A 373 0.49 7.00 -14.84
C PHE A 373 1.95 7.00 -14.39
N GLU A 374 2.25 6.46 -13.21
CA GLU A 374 3.62 6.28 -12.73
C GLU A 374 4.07 4.84 -13.04
N THR A 375 5.24 4.68 -13.66
CA THR A 375 5.78 3.36 -14.03
C THR A 375 7.30 3.33 -13.93
N GLU A 376 7.87 2.14 -13.73
CA GLU A 376 9.32 1.87 -13.83
C GLU A 376 9.68 1.18 -15.16
N ASP A 377 8.69 0.58 -15.84
CA ASP A 377 8.84 -0.04 -17.15
C ASP A 377 8.11 0.77 -18.22
N PHE A 378 8.85 1.16 -19.26
CA PHE A 378 8.34 2.04 -20.33
C PHE A 378 7.32 1.34 -21.22
N LEU A 379 7.45 0.03 -21.47
CA LEU A 379 6.50 -0.74 -22.28
C LEU A 379 5.17 -0.89 -21.53
N THR A 380 5.22 -1.17 -20.23
CA THR A 380 4.05 -1.21 -19.35
C THR A 380 3.35 0.14 -19.30
N GLY A 381 4.12 1.23 -19.21
CA GLY A 381 3.60 2.61 -19.28
C GLY A 381 2.86 2.91 -20.58
N ILE A 382 3.41 2.48 -21.72
CA ILE A 382 2.73 2.62 -23.02
C ILE A 382 1.41 1.87 -23.00
N MET A 383 1.34 0.68 -22.40
CA MET A 383 0.10 -0.09 -22.35
C MET A 383 -0.98 0.53 -21.47
N LEU A 384 -0.60 1.13 -20.33
CA LEU A 384 -1.50 1.95 -19.51
C LEU A 384 -2.05 3.16 -20.28
N CYS A 385 -1.20 3.84 -21.04
CA CYS A 385 -1.64 4.92 -21.92
C CYS A 385 -2.61 4.42 -22.99
N MET A 386 -2.31 3.28 -23.63
CA MET A 386 -3.17 2.69 -24.67
C MET A 386 -4.53 2.27 -24.12
N GLU A 387 -4.60 1.70 -22.92
CA GLU A 387 -5.88 1.39 -22.25
C GLU A 387 -6.77 2.63 -22.17
N ARG A 388 -6.21 3.75 -21.71
CA ARG A 388 -6.95 5.01 -21.59
C ARG A 388 -7.36 5.58 -22.94
N LEU A 389 -6.44 5.57 -23.92
CA LEU A 389 -6.67 6.12 -25.26
C LEU A 389 -7.75 5.35 -26.04
N PHE A 390 -7.87 4.03 -25.82
CA PHE A 390 -8.84 3.16 -26.48
C PHE A 390 -10.07 2.83 -25.62
N SER A 391 -10.23 3.47 -24.46
CA SER A 391 -11.38 3.29 -23.57
C SER A 391 -12.70 3.75 -24.20
N GLN A 392 -12.64 4.70 -25.14
CA GLN A 392 -13.76 5.17 -25.95
C GLN A 392 -13.51 4.73 -27.40
N GLN A 393 -14.33 3.84 -27.93
CA GLN A 393 -14.16 3.33 -29.30
C GLN A 393 -14.70 4.34 -30.31
N THR A 394 -13.80 5.13 -30.91
CA THR A 394 -14.16 5.99 -32.06
C THR A 394 -13.91 5.24 -33.38
N PRO A 395 -14.92 5.13 -34.28
CA PRO A 395 -14.69 4.62 -35.63
C PRO A 395 -13.74 5.56 -36.38
N ALA A 396 -12.75 4.97 -37.05
CA ALA A 396 -11.62 5.70 -37.62
C ALA A 396 -11.30 5.20 -39.02
N THR A 397 -10.98 6.12 -39.92
CA THR A 397 -10.45 5.79 -41.26
C THR A 397 -8.94 5.59 -41.21
N GLU A 398 -8.25 6.38 -40.39
CA GLU A 398 -6.82 6.25 -40.10
C GLU A 398 -6.53 6.53 -38.62
N ARG A 399 -5.44 5.93 -38.12
CA ARG A 399 -4.95 6.10 -36.74
C ARG A 399 -3.45 6.26 -36.74
N HIS A 400 -2.97 7.30 -36.07
CA HIS A 400 -1.55 7.55 -35.82
C HIS A 400 -1.30 7.74 -34.33
N LEU A 401 -0.17 7.24 -33.84
CA LEU A 401 0.23 7.41 -32.44
C LEU A 401 1.42 8.37 -32.39
N ARG A 402 1.39 9.36 -31.53
CA ARG A 402 2.53 10.25 -31.27
C ARG A 402 2.99 10.09 -29.83
N ILE A 403 4.28 9.81 -29.64
CA ILE A 403 4.91 9.67 -28.32
C ILE A 403 5.91 10.82 -28.14
N ARG A 404 5.59 11.74 -27.23
CA ARG A 404 6.38 12.93 -26.94
C ARG A 404 7.03 12.83 -25.56
N CYS A 405 8.31 13.20 -25.45
CA CYS A 405 8.99 13.38 -24.15
C CYS A 405 9.00 14.88 -23.80
N ASP A 406 8.70 15.24 -22.56
CA ASP A 406 8.73 16.66 -22.13
C ASP A 406 10.16 17.23 -22.14
N ARG A 407 11.17 16.36 -22.00
CA ARG A 407 12.60 16.66 -22.20
C ARG A 407 13.01 16.23 -23.61
N GLY A 408 13.00 17.19 -24.54
CA GLY A 408 13.36 16.94 -25.94
C GLY A 408 14.72 17.51 -26.33
N THR A 409 15.17 18.58 -25.67
CA THR A 409 16.39 19.29 -26.07
C THR A 409 17.65 18.74 -25.40
N LYS A 410 18.82 18.92 -26.04
CA LYS A 410 20.12 18.56 -25.43
C LYS A 410 20.36 19.26 -24.08
N LYS A 411 19.80 20.45 -23.89
CA LYS A 411 19.92 21.21 -22.63
C LYS A 411 19.08 20.57 -21.52
N GLU A 412 17.82 20.25 -21.79
CA GLU A 412 16.92 19.60 -20.81
C GLU A 412 17.38 18.18 -20.47
N LEU A 413 17.84 17.41 -21.46
CA LEU A 413 18.37 16.05 -21.22
C LEU A 413 19.61 16.06 -20.31
N ARG A 414 20.37 17.15 -20.28
CA ARG A 414 21.52 17.30 -19.38
C ARG A 414 21.14 17.34 -17.89
N GLU A 415 19.90 17.72 -17.57
CA GLU A 415 19.36 17.73 -16.20
C GLU A 415 18.92 16.34 -15.74
N LEU A 416 18.87 15.34 -16.64
CA LEU A 416 18.64 13.95 -16.28
C LEU A 416 19.89 13.36 -15.61
N ASN A 417 19.67 12.45 -14.66
CA ASN A 417 20.74 11.63 -14.12
C ASN A 417 21.36 10.77 -15.24
N VAL A 418 22.69 10.73 -15.28
CA VAL A 418 23.42 10.03 -16.35
C VAL A 418 23.12 8.54 -16.39
N ASP A 419 23.09 7.86 -15.24
CA ASP A 419 22.83 6.43 -15.17
C ASP A 419 21.38 6.12 -15.62
N ALA A 420 20.41 6.98 -15.25
CA ALA A 420 19.02 6.87 -15.70
C ALA A 420 18.88 7.00 -17.22
N GLY A 421 19.52 8.01 -17.82
CA GLY A 421 19.46 8.24 -19.27
C GLY A 421 20.15 7.16 -20.08
N ILE A 422 21.31 6.67 -19.63
CA ILE A 422 22.02 5.55 -20.27
C ILE A 422 21.21 4.26 -20.17
N PHE A 423 20.63 3.96 -19.00
CA PHE A 423 19.76 2.81 -18.82
C PHE A 423 18.58 2.85 -19.80
N PHE A 424 17.83 3.96 -19.83
CA PHE A 424 16.67 4.11 -20.71
C PHE A 424 17.04 3.89 -22.18
N ALA A 425 18.10 4.57 -22.65
CA ALA A 425 18.56 4.50 -24.03
C ALA A 425 19.10 3.12 -24.43
N THR A 426 19.62 2.34 -23.49
CA THR A 426 20.18 1.01 -23.74
C THR A 426 19.07 -0.04 -23.71
N ARG A 427 18.25 -0.05 -22.65
CA ARG A 427 17.21 -1.06 -22.42
C ARG A 427 16.08 -1.02 -23.46
N TYR A 428 15.71 0.18 -23.93
CA TYR A 428 14.62 0.39 -24.88
C TYR A 428 15.10 0.66 -26.31
N ARG A 429 16.40 0.42 -26.59
CA ARG A 429 16.96 0.59 -27.92
C ARG A 429 16.19 -0.24 -28.94
N GLY A 430 15.96 0.33 -30.12
CA GLY A 430 15.26 -0.33 -31.22
C GLY A 430 13.73 -0.18 -31.22
N LEU A 431 13.10 0.29 -30.13
CA LEU A 431 11.63 0.45 -30.10
C LEU A 431 11.07 1.35 -31.21
N LYS A 432 11.79 2.43 -31.57
CA LYS A 432 11.43 3.32 -32.69
C LYS A 432 11.20 2.54 -33.99
N ALA A 433 12.11 1.61 -34.31
CA ALA A 433 12.01 0.79 -35.51
C ALA A 433 10.99 -0.34 -35.34
N LEU A 434 10.86 -0.90 -34.14
CA LEU A 434 9.94 -2.01 -33.86
C LEU A 434 8.48 -1.62 -34.05
N PHE A 435 8.06 -0.45 -33.53
CA PHE A 435 6.67 0.01 -33.55
C PHE A 435 6.17 0.44 -34.93
N GLY A 436 7.08 0.63 -35.90
CA GLY A 436 6.74 0.94 -37.28
C GLY A 436 6.41 2.41 -37.53
N ASN A 437 5.96 2.71 -38.74
CA ASN A 437 5.82 4.06 -39.28
C ASN A 437 4.56 4.81 -38.83
N LYS A 438 3.55 4.11 -38.29
CA LYS A 438 2.33 4.73 -37.71
C LYS A 438 2.55 5.31 -36.31
N VAL A 439 3.77 5.20 -35.77
CA VAL A 439 4.16 5.78 -34.49
C VAL A 439 5.20 6.87 -34.73
N GLN A 440 4.81 8.12 -34.47
CA GLN A 440 5.69 9.27 -34.52
C GLN A 440 6.37 9.48 -33.15
N TRP A 441 7.69 9.70 -33.15
CA TRP A 441 8.49 9.86 -31.93
C TRP A 441 9.05 11.27 -31.82
N GLU A 442 8.63 12.01 -30.79
CA GLU A 442 9.08 13.36 -30.45
C GLU A 442 9.85 13.32 -29.12
N VAL A 443 10.96 12.59 -29.11
CA VAL A 443 11.79 12.34 -27.91
C VAL A 443 13.18 12.97 -27.99
N GLY A 444 13.40 13.81 -29.00
CA GLY A 444 14.72 14.41 -29.27
C GLY A 444 15.83 13.37 -29.38
N SER A 445 16.94 13.64 -28.69
CA SER A 445 18.14 12.78 -28.68
C SER A 445 18.18 11.80 -27.48
N LEU A 446 17.03 11.41 -26.93
CA LEU A 446 16.94 10.53 -25.76
C LEU A 446 17.48 9.12 -26.02
N PHE A 447 17.25 8.53 -27.20
CA PHE A 447 17.79 7.21 -27.53
C PHE A 447 19.29 7.25 -27.87
N GLU A 448 19.78 8.44 -28.23
CA GLU A 448 21.17 8.75 -28.51
C GLU A 448 21.90 9.32 -27.27
N PHE A 449 21.29 9.20 -26.08
CA PHE A 449 21.82 9.76 -24.82
C PHE A 449 23.25 9.33 -24.49
N PRO A 450 23.69 8.07 -24.71
CA PRO A 450 25.09 7.70 -24.47
C PRO A 450 26.08 8.55 -25.26
N ALA A 451 25.77 8.92 -26.51
CA ALA A 451 26.62 9.80 -27.30
C ALA A 451 26.66 11.23 -26.74
N LEU A 452 25.53 11.73 -26.23
CA LEU A 452 25.48 13.04 -25.56
C LEU A 452 26.33 13.06 -24.28
N VAL A 453 26.37 11.95 -23.53
CA VAL A 453 27.19 11.84 -22.32
C VAL A 453 28.67 11.93 -22.65
N GLU A 454 29.13 11.29 -23.73
CA GLU A 454 30.53 11.42 -24.20
C GLU A 454 30.85 12.88 -24.58
N ASP A 455 29.98 13.54 -25.34
CA ASP A 455 30.13 14.96 -25.69
C ASP A 455 30.20 15.85 -24.43
N TRP A 456 29.34 15.60 -23.44
CA TRP A 456 29.30 16.39 -22.21
C TRP A 456 30.49 16.13 -21.30
N ARG A 457 31.00 14.89 -21.25
CA ARG A 457 32.16 14.51 -20.45
C ARG A 457 33.40 15.31 -20.87
N ALA A 458 33.53 15.60 -22.16
CA ALA A 458 34.61 16.45 -22.68
C ALA A 458 34.43 17.94 -22.33
N ALA A 459 33.18 18.41 -22.16
CA ALA A 459 32.88 19.84 -22.04
C ALA A 459 32.68 20.34 -20.60
N ARG A 460 32.09 19.55 -19.70
CA ARG A 460 31.62 19.98 -18.36
C ARG A 460 31.32 18.77 -17.44
N LYS A 461 31.02 19.02 -16.16
CA LYS A 461 30.61 17.98 -15.19
C LYS A 461 29.27 17.31 -15.57
N LEU A 462 29.20 16.00 -15.32
CA LEU A 462 28.02 15.14 -15.50
C LEU A 462 27.07 15.22 -14.30
N ASN A 463 25.78 14.97 -14.53
CA ASN A 463 24.74 15.01 -13.51
C ASN A 463 24.46 13.62 -12.92
N HIS A 464 24.70 13.46 -11.61
CA HIS A 464 24.37 12.25 -10.84
C HIS A 464 23.42 12.56 -9.68
N SER A 465 22.61 13.62 -9.80
CA SER A 465 21.61 13.97 -8.78
C SER A 465 20.61 12.83 -8.59
N THR A 466 20.27 12.53 -7.35
CA THR A 466 19.23 11.57 -6.94
C THR A 466 17.90 12.26 -6.60
N ALA A 467 17.79 13.58 -6.86
CA ALA A 467 16.52 14.27 -6.69
C ALA A 467 15.47 13.71 -7.67
N ARG A 468 14.21 13.60 -7.23
CA ARG A 468 13.09 13.04 -8.01
C ARG A 468 13.03 13.56 -9.45
N ALA A 469 13.26 14.86 -9.67
CA ALA A 469 13.24 15.45 -11.00
C ALA A 469 14.35 14.91 -11.93
N ALA A 470 15.52 14.55 -11.41
CA ALA A 470 16.62 14.01 -12.20
C ALA A 470 16.45 12.51 -12.54
N LEU A 471 15.56 11.81 -11.84
CA LEU A 471 15.34 10.36 -11.97
C LEU A 471 14.06 10.00 -12.73
N GLN A 472 13.33 11.00 -13.25
CA GLN A 472 12.06 10.77 -13.95
C GLN A 472 12.06 11.35 -15.37
N LEU A 473 11.32 10.69 -16.25
CA LEU A 473 11.02 11.17 -17.60
C LEU A 473 9.50 11.19 -17.80
N LYS A 474 8.97 12.35 -18.18
CA LYS A 474 7.55 12.52 -18.47
C LYS A 474 7.29 12.36 -19.96
N PHE A 475 6.33 11.50 -20.29
CA PHE A 475 5.88 11.24 -21.65
C PHE A 475 4.40 11.58 -21.81
N ILE A 476 4.06 12.09 -22.98
CA ILE A 476 2.70 12.32 -23.45
C ILE A 476 2.50 11.39 -24.65
N VAL A 477 1.42 10.60 -24.62
CA VAL A 477 1.03 9.68 -25.69
C VAL A 477 -0.28 10.19 -26.27
N GLU A 478 -0.27 10.54 -27.54
CA GLU A 478 -1.39 11.10 -28.28
C GLU A 478 -1.84 10.10 -29.37
N LEU A 479 -3.13 9.80 -29.43
CA LEU A 479 -3.75 9.02 -30.49
C LEU A 479 -4.53 9.98 -31.39
N GLU A 480 -4.06 10.15 -32.62
CA GLU A 480 -4.73 10.94 -33.66
C GLU A 480 -5.60 10.00 -34.51
N ILE A 481 -6.89 10.34 -34.59
CA ILE A 481 -7.94 9.54 -35.22
C ILE A 481 -8.58 10.37 -36.32
N GLU A 482 -8.51 9.91 -37.58
CA GLU A 482 -9.26 10.54 -38.67
C GLU A 482 -10.69 9.96 -38.72
N VAL A 483 -11.68 10.74 -38.27
CA VAL A 483 -13.09 10.32 -38.22
C VAL A 483 -13.79 10.56 -39.56
N ALA A 484 -13.46 11.68 -40.22
CA ALA A 484 -13.92 12.03 -41.56
C ALA A 484 -12.79 12.74 -42.32
N PRO A 485 -12.82 12.80 -43.67
CA PRO A 485 -11.78 13.45 -44.45
C PRO A 485 -11.57 14.91 -44.00
N GLY A 486 -10.38 15.20 -43.44
CA GLY A 486 -10.03 16.52 -42.91
C GLY A 486 -10.57 16.85 -41.51
N HIS A 487 -11.17 15.90 -40.80
CA HIS A 487 -11.55 16.02 -39.40
C HIS A 487 -10.86 14.93 -38.57
N SER A 488 -9.88 15.35 -37.77
CA SER A 488 -9.17 14.49 -36.83
C SER A 488 -9.53 14.82 -35.38
N GLU A 489 -9.66 13.76 -34.58
CA GLU A 489 -9.77 13.84 -33.12
C GLU A 489 -8.45 13.39 -32.51
N VAL A 490 -8.03 14.05 -31.43
CA VAL A 490 -6.82 13.69 -30.68
C VAL A 490 -7.19 13.32 -29.25
N ASN A 491 -6.89 12.08 -28.88
CA ASN A 491 -6.97 11.62 -27.49
C ASN A 491 -5.57 11.57 -26.90
N SER A 492 -5.44 11.87 -25.61
CA SER A 492 -4.13 11.96 -24.97
C SER A 492 -4.08 11.33 -23.58
N ALA A 493 -2.91 10.80 -23.23
CA ALA A 493 -2.59 10.24 -21.93
C ALA A 493 -1.15 10.60 -21.54
N GLN A 494 -0.86 10.66 -20.24
CA GLN A 494 0.49 10.93 -19.75
C GLN A 494 1.00 9.78 -18.89
N MET A 495 2.31 9.56 -18.96
CA MET A 495 3.02 8.68 -18.05
C MET A 495 4.32 9.33 -17.57
N ILE A 496 4.75 8.94 -16.37
CA ILE A 496 6.02 9.30 -15.77
C ILE A 496 6.80 8.00 -15.55
N TRP A 497 7.90 7.87 -16.29
CA TRP A 497 8.86 6.80 -16.10
C TRP A 497 9.83 7.17 -14.98
N HIS A 498 10.08 6.24 -14.06
CA HIS A 498 10.98 6.41 -12.92
C HIS A 498 12.19 5.48 -13.04
N PHE A 499 13.35 6.01 -12.63
CA PHE A 499 14.57 5.25 -12.45
C PHE A 499 14.89 5.15 -10.95
N ASN A 500 15.06 3.93 -10.46
CA ASN A 500 15.55 3.70 -9.11
C ASN A 500 17.09 3.55 -9.13
N PRO A 501 17.86 4.55 -8.64
CA PRO A 501 19.31 4.50 -8.63
C PRO A 501 19.87 3.51 -7.60
N ASP A 502 19.05 3.09 -6.64
CA ASP A 502 19.42 2.15 -5.60
C ASP A 502 19.09 0.70 -5.98
N ALA A 503 18.43 0.45 -7.12
CA ALA A 503 18.15 -0.89 -7.61
C ALA A 503 19.30 -1.45 -8.49
N VAL A 504 19.33 -2.78 -8.66
CA VAL A 504 20.36 -3.48 -9.47
C VAL A 504 20.47 -2.98 -10.92
N ILE A 505 19.43 -2.34 -11.44
CA ILE A 505 19.44 -1.69 -12.75
C ILE A 505 20.51 -0.59 -12.88
N ALA A 506 21.01 -0.04 -11.78
CA ALA A 506 22.07 0.98 -11.78
C ALA A 506 23.39 0.47 -12.38
N GLY A 507 23.69 -0.83 -12.28
CA GLY A 507 24.88 -1.43 -12.89
C GLY A 507 24.67 -1.94 -14.32
N TYR A 508 23.43 -1.93 -14.83
CA TYR A 508 23.04 -2.58 -16.09
C TYR A 508 23.95 -2.22 -17.27
N ALA A 509 24.15 -0.92 -17.52
CA ALA A 509 24.92 -0.45 -18.67
C ALA A 509 26.40 -0.83 -18.59
N ARG A 510 26.96 -0.90 -17.37
CA ARG A 510 28.38 -1.21 -17.14
C ARG A 510 28.63 -2.71 -17.29
N ASP A 511 27.73 -3.53 -16.77
CA ASP A 511 27.78 -4.98 -16.99
C ASP A 511 27.68 -5.30 -18.47
N TRP A 512 26.78 -4.63 -19.20
CA TRP A 512 26.64 -4.83 -20.63
C TRP A 512 27.91 -4.46 -21.42
N ALA A 513 28.55 -3.33 -21.08
CA ALA A 513 29.81 -2.93 -21.70
C ALA A 513 30.92 -3.99 -21.52
N ARG A 514 31.01 -4.60 -20.33
CA ARG A 514 31.99 -5.68 -20.05
C ARG A 514 31.65 -6.96 -20.81
N LEU A 515 30.37 -7.29 -20.94
CA LEU A 515 29.93 -8.46 -21.69
C LEU A 515 30.19 -8.32 -23.18
N GLN A 516 30.21 -7.11 -23.75
CA GLN A 516 30.62 -6.92 -25.14
C GLN A 516 32.08 -7.33 -25.40
N GLU A 517 32.96 -7.10 -24.42
CA GLU A 517 34.35 -7.54 -24.50
C GLU A 517 34.46 -9.05 -24.27
N HIS A 518 33.74 -9.56 -23.27
CA HIS A 518 33.79 -10.95 -22.82
C HIS A 518 32.38 -11.50 -22.51
N PRO A 519 31.66 -12.04 -23.51
CA PRO A 519 30.25 -12.44 -23.34
C PRO A 519 30.04 -13.64 -22.40
N LEU A 520 30.97 -14.58 -22.41
CA LEU A 520 30.87 -15.87 -21.71
C LEU A 520 31.74 -15.89 -20.45
N VAL A 521 31.29 -15.18 -19.42
CA VAL A 521 32.01 -15.07 -18.14
C VAL A 521 31.16 -15.54 -16.95
N TYR A 522 31.80 -16.22 -15.99
CA TYR A 522 31.15 -16.53 -14.73
C TYR A 522 30.92 -15.24 -13.92
N CYS A 523 29.68 -15.05 -13.49
CA CYS A 523 29.27 -13.94 -12.64
C CYS A 523 29.05 -14.44 -11.20
N GLY A 524 29.37 -13.60 -10.22
CA GLY A 524 29.17 -13.92 -8.81
C GLY A 524 29.12 -12.65 -7.97
N ALA A 525 28.34 -12.72 -6.90
CA ALA A 525 28.16 -11.63 -5.94
C ALA A 525 28.28 -12.16 -4.51
N HIS A 526 28.49 -11.25 -3.56
CA HIS A 526 28.50 -11.58 -2.13
C HIS A 526 27.45 -10.75 -1.40
N ARG A 527 26.77 -11.37 -0.43
CA ARG A 527 25.92 -10.63 0.52
C ARG A 527 26.77 -9.68 1.35
N LYS A 528 26.24 -8.50 1.64
CA LYS A 528 26.91 -7.57 2.56
C LYS A 528 26.86 -8.13 3.99
N PRO A 529 27.97 -8.14 4.75
CA PRO A 529 27.95 -8.54 6.15
C PRO A 529 27.27 -7.47 7.01
N LEU A 530 26.39 -7.87 7.93
CA LEU A 530 25.76 -7.00 8.94
C LEU A 530 26.70 -6.75 10.13
N SER A 531 27.52 -7.73 10.49
CA SER A 531 28.50 -7.60 11.58
C SER A 531 29.73 -8.49 11.37
N GLY A 532 30.79 -8.25 12.14
CA GLY A 532 31.99 -9.10 12.15
C GLY A 532 31.76 -10.54 12.64
N LYS A 533 30.55 -10.87 13.12
CA LYS A 533 30.18 -12.21 13.62
C LYS A 533 29.60 -13.13 12.52
N GLY A 534 29.66 -12.74 11.25
CA GLY A 534 29.29 -13.61 10.12
C GLY A 534 27.80 -13.66 9.77
N GLN A 535 26.98 -12.76 10.33
CA GLN A 535 25.60 -12.55 9.86
C GLN A 535 25.61 -11.68 8.61
N PHE A 536 24.84 -12.07 7.59
CA PHE A 536 24.73 -11.36 6.31
C PHE A 536 23.38 -10.65 6.19
N GLN A 537 23.38 -9.54 5.45
CA GLN A 537 22.18 -8.79 5.10
C GLN A 537 21.35 -9.60 4.10
N THR A 538 20.02 -9.50 4.24
CA THR A 538 19.07 -10.01 3.24
C THR A 538 19.34 -9.35 1.90
N VAL A 539 19.27 -10.16 0.84
CA VAL A 539 19.42 -9.70 -0.54
C VAL A 539 18.16 -8.98 -0.97
N ASP A 540 18.30 -7.86 -1.67
CA ASP A 540 17.18 -7.12 -2.23
C ASP A 540 17.60 -6.53 -3.58
N LEU A 541 16.90 -6.90 -4.65
CA LEU A 541 17.18 -6.38 -5.99
C LEU A 541 16.85 -4.89 -6.13
N SER A 542 15.93 -4.37 -5.30
CA SER A 542 15.59 -2.96 -5.23
C SER A 542 16.60 -2.14 -4.43
N ASN A 543 17.57 -2.81 -3.78
CA ASN A 543 18.57 -2.19 -2.93
C ASN A 543 19.97 -2.81 -3.13
N VAL A 544 20.79 -2.19 -3.98
CA VAL A 544 22.18 -2.58 -4.29
C VAL A 544 23.10 -2.53 -3.08
N PHE A 545 22.71 -1.88 -1.99
CA PHE A 545 23.52 -1.86 -0.78
C PHE A 545 23.53 -3.20 -0.05
N THR A 546 22.64 -4.13 -0.39
CA THR A 546 22.62 -5.51 0.10
C THR A 546 23.74 -6.37 -0.50
N PHE A 547 24.35 -5.93 -1.60
CA PHE A 547 25.45 -6.60 -2.27
C PHE A 547 26.80 -5.93 -2.00
N VAL A 548 27.86 -6.75 -1.95
CA VAL A 548 29.25 -6.27 -2.04
C VAL A 548 29.56 -5.92 -3.51
N PRO A 549 30.17 -4.75 -3.80
CA PRO A 549 30.62 -4.41 -5.15
C PRO A 549 31.54 -5.48 -5.74
N VAL A 550 31.18 -6.00 -6.92
CA VAL A 550 31.96 -7.04 -7.62
C VAL A 550 33.11 -6.42 -8.43
N PHE A 551 32.94 -5.18 -8.88
CA PHE A 551 33.95 -4.43 -9.62
C PHE A 551 34.32 -3.13 -8.92
N GLY A 552 35.53 -3.07 -8.34
CA GLY A 552 36.04 -1.86 -7.69
C GLY A 552 35.12 -1.35 -6.59
N LYS A 553 34.56 -0.15 -6.76
CA LYS A 553 33.58 0.48 -5.85
C LYS A 553 32.18 0.58 -6.48
N GLU A 554 31.96 -0.06 -7.62
CA GLU A 554 30.73 0.05 -8.40
C GLU A 554 29.65 -0.90 -7.85
N ARG A 555 28.67 -0.32 -7.16
CA ARG A 555 27.49 -1.05 -6.69
C ARG A 555 26.55 -1.37 -7.85
N GLY A 556 25.78 -2.46 -7.71
CA GLY A 556 24.79 -2.91 -8.69
C GLY A 556 25.37 -3.62 -9.92
N THR A 557 26.69 -3.84 -9.98
CA THR A 557 27.33 -4.60 -11.07
C THR A 557 27.59 -6.04 -10.66
N PHE A 558 27.35 -6.98 -11.58
CA PHE A 558 27.55 -8.42 -11.36
C PHE A 558 28.65 -9.03 -12.24
N VAL A 559 29.11 -8.30 -13.26
CA VAL A 559 30.22 -8.70 -14.12
C VAL A 559 31.52 -8.16 -13.54
N GLY A 560 32.31 -9.04 -12.93
CA GLY A 560 33.58 -8.70 -12.30
C GLY A 560 34.73 -8.44 -13.29
N VAL A 561 35.93 -8.22 -12.74
CA VAL A 561 37.14 -8.05 -13.55
C VAL A 561 37.44 -9.33 -14.32
N TYR A 562 37.58 -9.23 -15.64
CA TYR A 562 37.88 -10.37 -16.49
C TYR A 562 39.18 -11.07 -16.10
N LYS A 563 39.12 -12.41 -16.03
CA LYS A 563 40.27 -13.30 -15.90
C LYS A 563 40.01 -14.54 -16.76
N LYS A 564 41.04 -15.09 -17.40
CA LYS A 564 40.90 -16.32 -18.21
C LYS A 564 40.28 -17.49 -17.44
N ALA A 565 40.51 -17.58 -16.13
CA ALA A 565 39.97 -18.65 -15.28
C ALA A 565 38.45 -18.58 -15.09
N ILE A 566 37.82 -17.43 -15.34
CA ILE A 566 36.37 -17.25 -15.24
C ILE A 566 35.68 -17.25 -16.61
N ASP A 567 36.42 -17.50 -17.69
CA ASP A 567 35.90 -17.56 -19.05
C ASP A 567 35.24 -18.92 -19.29
N ILE A 568 33.92 -18.92 -19.45
CA ILE A 568 33.12 -20.14 -19.63
C ILE A 568 33.49 -20.81 -20.95
N GLY A 569 33.80 -20.05 -22.00
CA GLY A 569 34.14 -20.65 -23.29
C GLY A 569 35.46 -21.40 -23.27
N ILE A 570 36.47 -20.82 -22.61
CA ILE A 570 37.76 -21.51 -22.41
C ILE A 570 37.56 -22.74 -21.51
N ALA A 571 36.87 -22.57 -20.38
CA ALA A 571 36.67 -23.66 -19.42
C ALA A 571 35.89 -24.83 -20.03
N TRP A 572 34.85 -24.55 -20.82
CA TRP A 572 34.01 -25.58 -21.43
C TRP A 572 34.76 -26.41 -22.47
N LEU A 573 35.55 -25.78 -23.34
CA LEU A 573 36.38 -26.50 -24.34
C LEU A 573 37.47 -27.36 -23.67
N GLN A 574 38.05 -26.88 -22.57
CA GLN A 574 38.98 -27.67 -21.76
C GLN A 574 38.29 -28.88 -21.11
N ASN A 575 37.09 -28.67 -20.56
CA ASN A 575 36.29 -29.74 -19.96
C ASN A 575 35.85 -30.79 -21.01
N LEU A 576 35.53 -30.37 -22.23
CA LEU A 576 35.22 -31.28 -23.35
C LEU A 576 36.44 -32.13 -23.72
N SER A 577 37.60 -31.49 -23.84
CA SER A 577 38.87 -32.18 -24.11
C SER A 577 39.21 -33.18 -22.99
N GLN A 578 38.96 -32.81 -21.73
CA GLN A 578 39.14 -33.70 -20.59
C GLN A 578 38.17 -34.88 -20.65
N ALA A 579 36.88 -34.64 -20.92
CA ALA A 579 35.88 -35.71 -21.03
C ALA A 579 36.24 -36.71 -22.13
N ARG A 580 36.75 -36.21 -23.27
CA ARG A 580 37.29 -37.01 -24.37
C ARG A 580 38.50 -37.84 -23.94
N GLN A 581 39.51 -37.22 -23.32
CA GLN A 581 40.71 -37.92 -22.84
C GLN A 581 40.42 -38.99 -21.78
N GLN A 582 39.42 -38.75 -20.93
CA GLN A 582 38.99 -39.67 -19.88
C GLN A 582 38.02 -40.74 -20.41
N ASN A 583 37.73 -40.77 -21.72
CA ASN A 583 36.77 -41.67 -22.35
C ASN A 583 35.36 -41.61 -21.71
N LEU A 584 34.97 -40.43 -21.21
CA LEU A 584 33.62 -40.20 -20.67
C LEU A 584 32.60 -39.98 -21.79
N ILE A 585 33.06 -39.64 -22.99
CA ILE A 585 32.28 -39.45 -24.22
C ILE A 585 33.04 -40.06 -25.41
N THR A 586 32.34 -40.36 -26.50
CA THR A 586 32.97 -40.85 -27.75
C THR A 586 33.60 -39.69 -28.53
N ASP A 587 34.54 -40.01 -29.43
CA ASP A 587 35.14 -39.01 -30.33
C ASP A 587 34.07 -38.30 -31.19
N GLU A 588 33.12 -39.07 -31.74
CA GLU A 588 32.00 -38.53 -32.52
C GLU A 588 31.13 -37.59 -31.67
N ALA A 589 30.82 -37.97 -30.42
CA ALA A 589 30.07 -37.12 -29.49
C ALA A 589 30.85 -35.83 -29.19
N ALA A 590 32.17 -35.91 -28.96
CA ALA A 590 32.99 -34.74 -28.71
C ALA A 590 32.96 -33.76 -29.89
N ASP A 591 33.12 -34.25 -31.13
CA ASP A 591 33.13 -33.42 -32.32
C ASP A 591 31.74 -32.76 -32.58
N ILE A 592 30.64 -33.48 -32.31
CA ILE A 592 29.27 -32.93 -32.37
C ILE A 592 29.09 -31.82 -31.34
N LEU A 593 29.47 -32.06 -30.08
CA LEU A 593 29.30 -31.10 -28.99
C LEU A 593 30.15 -29.85 -29.20
N GLU A 594 31.38 -29.99 -29.68
CA GLU A 594 32.25 -28.87 -30.04
C GLU A 594 31.60 -27.98 -31.10
N LYS A 595 31.04 -28.58 -32.17
CA LYS A 595 30.35 -27.84 -33.23
C LYS A 595 29.12 -27.09 -32.69
N LEU A 596 28.30 -27.73 -31.86
CA LEU A 596 27.13 -27.10 -31.25
C LEU A 596 27.54 -25.93 -30.35
N PHE A 597 28.60 -26.10 -29.56
CA PHE A 597 29.11 -25.06 -28.68
C PHE A 597 29.63 -23.85 -29.46
N LEU A 598 30.41 -24.05 -30.52
CA LEU A 598 30.92 -22.96 -31.36
C LEU A 598 29.79 -22.19 -32.06
N ALA A 599 28.73 -22.89 -32.48
CA ALA A 599 27.54 -22.26 -33.06
C ALA A 599 26.80 -21.38 -32.02
N PHE A 600 26.62 -21.88 -30.80
CA PHE A 600 26.05 -21.11 -29.69
C PHE A 600 26.94 -19.92 -29.31
N GLN A 601 28.24 -20.11 -29.13
CA GLN A 601 29.18 -19.05 -28.78
C GLN A 601 29.13 -17.92 -29.81
N THR A 602 29.06 -18.26 -31.11
CA THR A 602 29.00 -17.27 -32.19
C THR A 602 27.71 -16.45 -32.13
N SER A 603 26.55 -17.12 -32.06
CA SER A 603 25.26 -16.44 -32.06
C SER A 603 25.00 -15.66 -30.76
N TYR A 604 25.38 -16.19 -29.60
CA TYR A 604 25.26 -15.49 -28.31
C TYR A 604 26.16 -14.26 -28.25
N SER A 605 27.41 -14.36 -28.72
CA SER A 605 28.31 -13.19 -28.79
C SER A 605 27.76 -12.13 -29.75
N ALA A 606 27.19 -12.55 -30.89
CA ALA A 606 26.52 -11.64 -31.81
C ALA A 606 25.29 -10.97 -31.17
N ALA A 607 24.50 -11.73 -30.40
CA ALA A 607 23.33 -11.21 -29.69
C ALA A 607 23.71 -10.14 -28.65
N ILE A 608 24.75 -10.38 -27.84
CA ILE A 608 25.25 -9.42 -26.84
C ILE A 608 25.70 -8.11 -27.51
N SER A 609 26.49 -8.20 -28.58
CA SER A 609 26.96 -7.03 -29.32
C SER A 609 25.83 -6.27 -30.02
N LEU A 610 24.96 -6.99 -30.74
CA LEU A 610 23.86 -6.39 -31.49
C LEU A 610 22.74 -5.84 -30.62
N PHE A 611 22.56 -6.33 -29.39
CA PHE A 611 21.67 -5.70 -28.43
C PHE A 611 22.10 -4.26 -28.13
N SER A 612 23.41 -4.03 -27.94
CA SER A 612 23.91 -2.67 -27.75
C SER A 612 23.77 -1.81 -28.99
N GLU A 613 23.93 -2.38 -30.19
CA GLU A 613 23.92 -1.62 -31.43
C GLU A 613 22.51 -1.35 -31.96
N LYS A 614 21.70 -2.41 -32.10
CA LYS A 614 20.36 -2.41 -32.72
C LYS A 614 19.24 -2.52 -31.68
N GLY A 615 19.51 -3.04 -30.48
CA GLY A 615 18.50 -3.23 -29.44
C GLY A 615 17.52 -4.36 -29.72
N LEU A 616 16.27 -4.15 -29.31
CA LEU A 616 15.19 -5.14 -29.28
C LEU A 616 14.73 -5.64 -30.67
N VAL A 617 15.19 -5.01 -31.75
CA VAL A 617 14.86 -5.39 -33.14
C VAL A 617 15.79 -6.51 -33.65
N SER A 618 16.87 -6.81 -32.94
CA SER A 618 17.85 -7.80 -33.40
C SER A 618 17.27 -9.23 -33.40
N HIS A 619 17.28 -9.87 -34.56
CA HIS A 619 16.89 -11.28 -34.71
C HIS A 619 17.89 -12.26 -34.08
N GLU A 620 19.10 -11.82 -33.73
CA GLU A 620 20.07 -12.67 -33.04
C GLU A 620 19.65 -12.95 -31.58
N LEU A 621 18.78 -12.13 -30.98
CA LEU A 621 18.29 -12.34 -29.60
C LEU A 621 17.48 -13.64 -29.45
N PRO A 622 16.46 -13.93 -30.29
CA PRO A 622 15.81 -15.24 -30.29
C PRO A 622 16.69 -16.34 -30.91
N ARG A 623 17.49 -16.05 -31.94
CA ARG A 623 18.32 -17.07 -32.62
C ARG A 623 19.36 -17.73 -31.69
N GLN A 624 20.01 -16.96 -30.81
CA GLN A 624 20.95 -17.55 -29.86
C GLN A 624 20.25 -18.52 -28.89
N MET A 625 18.96 -18.28 -28.58
CA MET A 625 18.14 -19.13 -27.72
C MET A 625 17.99 -20.54 -28.31
N GLU A 626 17.73 -20.63 -29.62
CA GLU A 626 17.63 -21.90 -30.36
C GLU A 626 18.95 -22.68 -30.33
N SER A 627 20.07 -21.98 -30.55
CA SER A 627 21.40 -22.60 -30.51
C SER A 627 21.82 -23.05 -29.11
N TYR A 628 21.39 -22.30 -28.07
CA TYR A 628 21.58 -22.68 -26.68
C TYR A 628 20.81 -23.95 -26.35
N ALA A 629 19.53 -24.03 -26.74
CA ALA A 629 18.71 -25.21 -26.56
C ALA A 629 19.28 -26.44 -27.27
N SER A 630 19.72 -26.26 -28.53
CA SER A 630 20.36 -27.32 -29.32
C SER A 630 21.63 -27.86 -28.65
N LEU A 631 22.43 -26.98 -28.03
CA LEU A 631 23.61 -27.38 -27.26
C LEU A 631 23.22 -28.14 -25.98
N LEU A 632 22.22 -27.68 -25.22
CA LEU A 632 21.77 -28.36 -24.00
C LEU A 632 21.23 -29.76 -24.30
N ASP A 633 20.39 -29.90 -25.32
CA ASP A 633 19.86 -31.19 -25.77
C ASP A 633 20.98 -32.10 -26.29
N GLY A 634 21.94 -31.53 -27.03
CA GLY A 634 23.14 -32.22 -27.48
C GLY A 634 23.93 -32.83 -26.32
N VAL A 635 24.22 -32.03 -25.27
CA VAL A 635 24.93 -32.50 -24.07
C VAL A 635 24.12 -33.59 -23.36
N CYS A 636 22.81 -33.40 -23.16
CA CYS A 636 21.96 -34.39 -22.50
C CYS A 636 21.87 -35.72 -23.26
N THR A 637 21.97 -35.68 -24.59
CA THR A 637 21.90 -36.87 -25.45
C THR A 637 23.24 -37.59 -25.57
N HIS A 638 24.30 -36.85 -25.87
CA HIS A 638 25.61 -37.40 -26.25
C HIS A 638 26.61 -37.52 -25.08
N ALA A 639 26.41 -36.79 -23.98
CA ALA A 639 27.31 -36.79 -22.82
C ALA A 639 26.57 -37.18 -21.53
N LYS A 640 26.11 -38.43 -21.48
CA LYS A 640 25.36 -38.97 -20.33
C LYS A 640 26.26 -39.15 -19.09
N GLY A 641 25.62 -39.18 -17.91
CA GLY A 641 26.28 -39.51 -16.64
C GLY A 641 26.73 -38.29 -15.82
N ASP A 642 26.79 -38.45 -14.50
CA ASP A 642 26.91 -37.35 -13.54
C ASP A 642 28.19 -36.53 -13.76
N ARG A 643 29.32 -37.19 -14.06
CA ARG A 643 30.59 -36.50 -14.31
C ARG A 643 30.54 -35.61 -15.54
N ASN A 644 29.87 -36.05 -16.60
CA ASN A 644 29.68 -35.24 -17.81
C ASN A 644 28.73 -34.07 -17.55
N ARG A 645 27.70 -34.23 -16.70
CA ARG A 645 26.84 -33.11 -16.30
C ARG A 645 27.62 -32.03 -15.54
N GLU A 646 28.48 -32.43 -14.61
CA GLU A 646 29.37 -31.50 -13.90
C GLU A 646 30.36 -30.78 -14.84
N LEU A 647 30.96 -31.49 -15.79
CA LEU A 647 31.98 -30.93 -16.68
C LEU A 647 31.39 -30.07 -17.80
N LEU A 648 30.28 -30.49 -18.41
CA LEU A 648 29.77 -29.93 -19.66
C LEU A 648 28.44 -29.20 -19.50
N LEU A 649 27.55 -29.63 -18.61
CA LEU A 649 26.22 -29.02 -18.45
C LEU A 649 26.21 -27.89 -17.43
N ARG A 650 26.85 -28.09 -16.27
CA ARG A 650 26.95 -27.09 -15.19
C ARG A 650 27.52 -25.74 -15.67
N PRO A 651 28.62 -25.67 -16.47
CA PRO A 651 29.09 -24.38 -17.00
C PRO A 651 28.06 -23.64 -17.84
N LEU A 652 27.27 -24.36 -18.64
CA LEU A 652 26.27 -23.77 -19.55
C LEU A 652 25.06 -23.24 -18.79
N LEU A 653 24.62 -23.92 -17.73
CA LEU A 653 23.53 -23.46 -16.86
C LEU A 653 23.92 -22.26 -15.99
N ARG A 654 25.22 -21.91 -15.92
CA ARG A 654 25.72 -20.74 -15.19
C ARG A 654 25.85 -19.48 -16.04
N ILE A 655 25.60 -19.55 -17.34
CA ILE A 655 25.63 -18.37 -18.22
C ILE A 655 24.49 -17.43 -17.83
N GLY A 656 24.82 -16.22 -17.37
CA GLY A 656 23.83 -15.24 -16.92
C GLY A 656 23.15 -15.56 -15.58
N VAL A 657 23.66 -16.55 -14.83
CA VAL A 657 23.24 -16.86 -13.47
C VAL A 657 24.33 -16.42 -12.50
N VAL A 658 24.05 -15.37 -11.73
CA VAL A 658 24.96 -14.78 -10.75
C VAL A 658 24.79 -15.50 -9.42
N ALA A 659 25.75 -16.32 -9.02
CA ALA A 659 25.72 -16.98 -7.71
C ALA A 659 25.96 -15.96 -6.58
N VAL A 660 25.07 -15.91 -5.59
CA VAL A 660 25.18 -15.03 -4.42
C VAL A 660 25.74 -15.82 -3.24
N GLN A 661 26.92 -15.42 -2.79
CA GLN A 661 27.69 -16.09 -1.75
C GLN A 661 27.46 -15.47 -0.36
N GLY A 662 27.73 -16.25 0.69
CA GLY A 662 27.61 -15.82 2.10
C GLY A 662 26.25 -16.16 2.72
N GLY A 663 25.87 -17.43 2.69
CA GLY A 663 24.56 -17.96 3.13
C GLY A 663 24.08 -19.08 2.20
N ARG A 664 22.80 -19.47 2.29
CA ARG A 664 22.20 -20.48 1.42
C ARG A 664 22.36 -20.18 -0.08
N PRO A 665 22.34 -21.21 -0.95
CA PRO A 665 22.32 -21.04 -2.39
C PRO A 665 21.21 -20.09 -2.83
N THR A 666 21.63 -18.93 -3.34
CA THR A 666 20.77 -17.91 -3.92
C THR A 666 21.43 -17.47 -5.21
N ALA A 667 20.63 -17.16 -6.22
CA ALA A 667 21.14 -16.70 -7.50
C ALA A 667 20.33 -15.51 -8.02
N VAL A 668 21.00 -14.63 -8.75
CA VAL A 668 20.32 -13.62 -9.58
C VAL A 668 20.42 -14.07 -11.03
N VAL A 669 19.28 -14.34 -11.66
CA VAL A 669 19.24 -14.53 -13.12
C VAL A 669 19.18 -13.16 -13.76
N ALA A 670 20.20 -12.87 -14.56
CA ALA A 670 20.43 -11.55 -15.14
C ALA A 670 19.83 -11.41 -16.55
N PRO A 671 19.65 -10.18 -17.06
CA PRO A 671 19.08 -9.90 -18.38
C PRO A 671 19.85 -10.54 -19.55
N TRP A 672 21.14 -10.84 -19.37
CA TRP A 672 21.99 -11.50 -20.36
C TRP A 672 21.95 -13.04 -20.30
N HIS A 673 21.15 -13.65 -19.42
CA HIS A 673 20.90 -15.09 -19.51
C HIS A 673 20.30 -15.43 -20.90
N PRO A 674 20.75 -16.49 -21.59
CA PRO A 674 20.31 -16.82 -22.96
C PRO A 674 18.78 -16.79 -23.13
N LEU A 675 18.05 -17.48 -22.26
CA LEU A 675 16.59 -17.47 -22.29
C LEU A 675 15.99 -16.08 -21.96
N ARG A 676 16.55 -15.34 -20.98
CA ARG A 676 16.02 -14.03 -20.57
C ARG A 676 16.19 -12.98 -21.66
N LEU A 677 17.35 -13.00 -22.33
CA LEU A 677 17.65 -12.12 -23.45
C LEU A 677 16.67 -12.30 -24.61
N GLY A 678 16.33 -13.55 -24.93
CA GLY A 678 15.28 -13.88 -25.90
C GLY A 678 13.89 -13.42 -25.44
N ALA A 679 13.54 -13.66 -24.17
CA ALA A 679 12.27 -13.24 -23.58
C ALA A 679 12.05 -11.72 -23.68
N THR A 680 13.09 -10.93 -23.42
CA THR A 680 13.04 -9.46 -23.50
C THR A 680 12.69 -8.98 -24.92
N ALA A 681 13.24 -9.64 -25.95
CA ALA A 681 12.87 -9.35 -27.34
C ALA A 681 11.41 -9.74 -27.61
N ILE A 682 10.98 -10.92 -27.17
CA ILE A 682 9.60 -11.41 -27.38
C ILE A 682 8.57 -10.50 -26.73
N LYS A 683 8.78 -10.06 -25.48
CA LYS A 683 7.92 -9.07 -24.82
C LYS A 683 7.78 -7.77 -25.62
N ALA A 684 8.89 -7.27 -26.17
CA ALA A 684 8.86 -6.06 -26.99
C ALA A 684 8.06 -6.26 -28.28
N HIS A 685 8.17 -7.44 -28.91
CA HIS A 685 7.38 -7.80 -30.09
C HIS A 685 5.89 -7.93 -29.74
N LEU A 686 5.52 -8.57 -28.62
CA LEU A 686 4.14 -8.65 -28.15
C LEU A 686 3.48 -7.27 -28.04
N VAL A 687 4.16 -6.32 -27.40
CA VAL A 687 3.68 -4.92 -27.28
C VAL A 687 3.60 -4.26 -28.65
N SER A 688 4.64 -4.43 -29.48
CA SER A 688 4.65 -3.85 -30.82
C SER A 688 3.52 -4.37 -31.71
N ASP A 689 3.24 -5.67 -31.66
CA ASP A 689 2.23 -6.31 -32.49
C ASP A 689 0.82 -5.90 -32.05
N LEU A 690 0.61 -5.76 -30.74
CA LEU A 690 -0.60 -5.17 -30.19
C LEU A 690 -0.80 -3.73 -30.66
N ILE A 691 0.22 -2.87 -30.53
CA ILE A 691 0.16 -1.47 -31.01
C ILE A 691 -0.16 -1.42 -32.50
N LYS A 692 0.56 -2.19 -33.33
CA LYS A 692 0.32 -2.26 -34.77
C LYS A 692 -1.12 -2.66 -35.06
N ARG A 693 -1.65 -3.66 -34.35
CA ARG A 693 -3.03 -4.13 -34.50
C ARG A 693 -4.06 -3.08 -34.10
N LEU A 694 -3.83 -2.33 -33.03
CA LEU A 694 -4.73 -1.25 -32.58
C LEU A 694 -4.73 -0.04 -33.53
N LEU A 695 -3.61 0.21 -34.21
CA LEU A 695 -3.48 1.28 -35.21
C LEU A 695 -3.99 0.88 -36.61
N VAL A 696 -4.51 -0.34 -36.78
CA VAL A 696 -5.29 -0.70 -37.98
C VAL A 696 -6.69 -0.05 -37.88
N PRO A 697 -7.23 0.53 -38.97
CA PRO A 697 -8.55 1.18 -38.96
C PRO A 697 -9.71 0.23 -38.60
N LYS A 698 -9.53 -1.08 -38.86
CA LYS A 698 -10.51 -2.10 -38.49
C LYS A 698 -10.75 -2.03 -36.98
N GLN A 699 -12.02 -1.84 -36.60
CA GLN A 699 -12.42 -1.81 -35.20
C GLN A 699 -11.99 -3.10 -34.51
N VAL A 700 -11.25 -2.94 -33.40
CA VAL A 700 -10.88 -4.04 -32.52
C VAL A 700 -11.97 -4.12 -31.47
N GLU A 701 -12.76 -5.18 -31.54
CA GLU A 701 -13.77 -5.47 -30.52
C GLU A 701 -13.08 -6.06 -29.29
N PHE A 702 -12.96 -5.24 -28.24
CA PHE A 702 -12.61 -5.72 -26.92
C PHE A 702 -13.87 -6.31 -26.26
N GLY A 703 -13.75 -7.47 -25.61
CA GLY A 703 -14.79 -7.96 -24.70
C GLY A 703 -14.87 -7.07 -23.46
N ASP A 704 -13.79 -7.04 -22.68
CA ASP A 704 -13.54 -6.08 -21.60
C ASP A 704 -12.12 -5.51 -21.79
N SER A 705 -12.03 -4.23 -22.17
CA SER A 705 -10.74 -3.58 -22.43
C SER A 705 -9.91 -3.45 -21.16
N ARG A 706 -10.54 -3.11 -20.03
CA ARG A 706 -9.83 -2.94 -18.75
C ARG A 706 -9.23 -4.26 -18.29
N LEU A 707 -10.00 -5.35 -18.40
CA LEU A 707 -9.51 -6.69 -18.09
C LEU A 707 -8.32 -7.07 -18.99
N PHE A 708 -8.46 -6.89 -20.31
CA PHE A 708 -7.39 -7.22 -21.26
C PHE A 708 -6.10 -6.45 -20.98
N PHE A 709 -6.18 -5.13 -20.74
CA PHE A 709 -4.98 -4.32 -20.47
C PHE A 709 -4.39 -4.58 -19.10
N ARG A 710 -5.21 -4.92 -18.09
CA ARG A 710 -4.73 -5.39 -16.79
C ARG A 710 -3.96 -6.71 -16.92
N ASP A 711 -4.52 -7.68 -17.65
CA ASP A 711 -3.86 -8.96 -17.90
C ASP A 711 -2.52 -8.73 -18.64
N MET A 712 -2.50 -7.83 -19.63
CA MET A 712 -1.26 -7.43 -20.33
C MET A 712 -0.22 -6.78 -19.40
N GLN A 713 -0.63 -5.99 -18.41
CA GLN A 713 0.28 -5.42 -17.42
C GLN A 713 0.90 -6.52 -16.55
N GLU A 714 0.08 -7.46 -16.07
CA GLU A 714 0.57 -8.64 -15.33
C GLU A 714 1.55 -9.45 -16.18
N CYS A 715 1.26 -9.64 -17.47
CA CYS A 715 2.16 -10.31 -18.41
C CYS A 715 3.52 -9.62 -18.54
N LEU A 716 3.55 -8.30 -18.67
CA LEU A 716 4.81 -7.56 -18.82
C LEU A 716 5.62 -7.54 -17.52
N SER A 717 4.94 -7.52 -16.37
CA SER A 717 5.58 -7.63 -15.06
C SER A 717 6.24 -9.01 -14.83
N HIS A 718 5.67 -10.08 -15.39
CA HIS A 718 6.20 -11.43 -15.26
C HIS A 718 7.53 -11.57 -16.03
N PRO A 719 8.62 -12.11 -15.45
CA PRO A 719 9.94 -12.19 -16.08
C PRO A 719 10.08 -13.12 -17.30
N PHE A 720 9.02 -13.88 -17.60
CA PHE A 720 8.96 -14.93 -18.63
C PHE A 720 9.86 -16.13 -18.30
N TYR A 721 11.07 -16.21 -18.84
CA TYR A 721 11.95 -17.36 -18.64
C TYR A 721 13.43 -16.93 -18.53
N PRO A 722 14.27 -17.72 -17.83
CA PRO A 722 13.88 -18.90 -17.06
C PRO A 722 13.24 -18.49 -15.73
N GLU A 723 12.33 -19.33 -15.24
CA GLU A 723 11.70 -19.21 -13.91
C GLU A 723 12.43 -20.04 -12.86
N LEU A 724 13.30 -20.95 -13.30
CA LEU A 724 14.12 -21.83 -12.47
C LEU A 724 15.59 -21.62 -12.74
N ALA A 725 16.42 -21.89 -11.73
CA ALA A 725 17.87 -21.96 -11.85
C ALA A 725 18.42 -23.06 -10.94
N ILE A 726 19.70 -23.40 -11.10
CA ILE A 726 20.41 -24.30 -10.18
C ILE A 726 21.40 -23.49 -9.35
N GLY A 727 21.19 -23.53 -8.04
CA GLY A 727 22.16 -23.16 -7.01
C GLY A 727 23.10 -24.33 -6.73
N TRP A 728 24.26 -24.02 -6.14
CA TRP A 728 25.24 -25.04 -5.79
C TRP A 728 25.66 -24.85 -4.34
N ASP A 729 25.38 -25.85 -3.51
CA ASP A 729 26.03 -25.99 -2.22
C ASP A 729 27.23 -26.93 -2.39
N GLU A 730 28.42 -26.34 -2.46
CA GLU A 730 29.64 -27.02 -2.92
C GLU A 730 29.46 -27.71 -4.30
N ASN A 731 29.18 -29.01 -4.28
CA ASN A 731 28.93 -29.85 -5.46
C ASN A 731 27.50 -30.38 -5.53
N GLN A 732 26.66 -30.14 -4.52
CA GLN A 732 25.27 -30.55 -4.53
C GLN A 732 24.43 -29.51 -5.27
N PRO A 733 23.67 -29.90 -6.31
CA PRO A 733 22.73 -29.01 -6.97
C PRO A 733 21.52 -28.76 -6.06
N GLU A 734 21.12 -27.49 -5.97
CA GLU A 734 19.88 -27.06 -5.33
C GLU A 734 18.96 -26.36 -6.34
N LEU A 735 17.68 -26.69 -6.33
CA LEU A 735 16.71 -26.14 -7.27
C LEU A 735 16.21 -24.80 -6.73
N LEU A 736 16.44 -23.74 -7.49
CA LEU A 736 16.02 -22.40 -7.13
C LEU A 736 14.88 -21.94 -8.05
N CYS A 737 13.90 -21.24 -7.49
CA CYS A 737 12.78 -20.64 -8.21
C CYS A 737 12.75 -19.12 -8.01
N ALA A 738 12.18 -18.40 -8.99
CA ALA A 738 12.06 -16.95 -8.91
C ALA A 738 11.16 -16.50 -7.73
N THR A 739 11.70 -15.66 -6.85
CA THR A 739 11.01 -15.10 -5.66
C THR A 739 10.82 -13.59 -5.72
N ASP A 740 11.69 -12.87 -6.44
CA ASP A 740 11.59 -11.42 -6.66
C ASP A 740 12.00 -11.07 -8.10
N THR A 741 11.46 -9.96 -8.61
CA THR A 741 11.74 -9.44 -9.96
C THR A 741 11.89 -7.93 -9.91
N VAL A 742 13.01 -7.43 -10.45
CA VAL A 742 13.23 -5.99 -10.67
C VAL A 742 13.70 -5.80 -12.10
N SER A 743 12.86 -5.19 -12.93
CA SER A 743 13.05 -5.14 -14.38
C SER A 743 13.24 -6.56 -14.94
N ASP A 744 14.30 -6.83 -15.70
CA ASP A 744 14.57 -8.18 -16.22
C ASP A 744 15.47 -9.04 -15.31
N TYR A 745 15.84 -8.55 -14.12
CA TYR A 745 16.53 -9.35 -13.10
C TYR A 745 15.52 -10.13 -12.27
N THR A 746 15.84 -11.39 -11.97
CA THR A 746 15.06 -12.18 -11.01
C THR A 746 15.96 -12.75 -9.92
N LEU A 747 15.49 -12.69 -8.68
CA LEU A 747 16.11 -13.36 -7.55
C LEU A 747 15.55 -14.77 -7.47
N HIS A 748 16.44 -15.76 -7.33
CA HIS A 748 16.10 -17.17 -7.30
C HIS A 748 16.58 -17.76 -5.98
N GLU A 749 15.67 -18.41 -5.26
CA GLU A 749 15.89 -18.99 -3.94
C GLU A 749 15.27 -20.39 -3.86
N SER A 750 15.63 -21.14 -2.82
CA SER A 750 15.04 -22.44 -2.55
C SER A 750 13.52 -22.31 -2.31
N SER A 751 12.74 -23.15 -2.97
CA SER A 751 11.27 -23.15 -2.85
C SER A 751 10.73 -23.70 -1.52
N VAL A 752 11.60 -24.28 -0.68
CA VAL A 752 11.27 -24.97 0.58
C VAL A 752 12.12 -24.39 1.70
N ALA A 753 11.56 -24.34 2.92
CA ALA A 753 12.33 -23.93 4.09
C ALA A 753 13.34 -25.02 4.48
N ALA A 754 14.63 -24.68 4.58
CA ALA A 754 15.61 -25.58 5.18
C ALA A 754 15.60 -25.49 6.73
N ASP A 755 16.01 -26.59 7.38
CA ASP A 755 15.96 -26.77 8.84
C ASP A 755 17.02 -25.99 9.65
N ASP A 756 18.00 -25.35 9.00
CA ASP A 756 19.15 -24.72 9.68
C ASP A 756 18.85 -23.40 10.45
N GLY A 757 17.68 -22.79 10.20
CA GLY A 757 17.06 -21.78 11.07
C GLY A 757 17.71 -20.39 11.16
N LEU A 758 18.54 -19.96 10.21
CA LEU A 758 19.24 -18.66 10.29
C LEU A 758 19.04 -17.71 9.09
N ASP A 759 18.69 -18.23 7.92
CA ASP A 759 18.51 -17.42 6.70
C ASP A 759 17.05 -16.96 6.52
N ASP A 760 16.92 -15.68 6.19
CA ASP A 760 15.67 -14.93 5.98
C ASP A 760 15.30 -15.00 4.49
N THR A 761 14.00 -15.03 4.17
CA THR A 761 13.51 -15.08 2.79
C THR A 761 13.60 -13.71 2.13
N ASN A 762 14.21 -13.64 0.95
CA ASN A 762 14.44 -12.38 0.24
C ASN A 762 13.25 -11.95 -0.65
N GLU A 763 12.06 -12.50 -0.41
CA GLU A 763 10.81 -12.19 -1.10
C GLU A 763 10.49 -10.69 -1.06
N ASN A 764 9.78 -10.23 -2.09
CA ASN A 764 9.28 -8.86 -2.16
C ASN A 764 8.07 -8.68 -1.22
N PRO A 765 8.15 -7.78 -0.22
CA PRO A 765 7.08 -7.63 0.76
C PRO A 765 5.86 -6.86 0.22
N ALA A 766 5.96 -6.21 -0.95
CA ALA A 766 4.93 -5.28 -1.41
C ALA A 766 3.57 -5.94 -1.64
N GLY A 767 3.54 -7.15 -2.23
CA GLY A 767 2.30 -7.89 -2.49
C GLY A 767 1.58 -8.28 -1.20
N GLY A 768 2.31 -8.87 -0.26
CA GLY A 768 1.79 -9.22 1.07
C GLY A 768 1.33 -7.98 1.86
N ALA A 769 2.13 -6.91 1.87
CA ALA A 769 1.78 -5.67 2.56
C ALA A 769 0.52 -5.00 1.99
N ASN A 770 0.38 -4.92 0.66
CA ASN A 770 -0.84 -4.39 0.03
C ASN A 770 -2.05 -5.26 0.38
N CYS A 771 -1.90 -6.59 0.41
CA CYS A 771 -2.97 -7.50 0.83
C CYS A 771 -3.39 -7.24 2.28
N VAL A 772 -2.43 -7.07 3.20
CA VAL A 772 -2.71 -6.72 4.60
C VAL A 772 -3.47 -5.40 4.70
N VAL A 773 -3.06 -4.35 3.97
CA VAL A 773 -3.77 -3.07 3.98
C VAL A 773 -5.20 -3.19 3.45
N ASP A 774 -5.39 -3.92 2.36
CA ASP A 774 -6.74 -4.19 1.82
C ASP A 774 -7.61 -4.98 2.81
N LEU A 775 -7.02 -5.93 3.54
CA LEU A 775 -7.71 -6.69 4.59
C LEU A 775 -8.09 -5.80 5.77
N VAL A 776 -7.19 -4.94 6.24
CA VAL A 776 -7.45 -3.95 7.30
C VAL A 776 -8.61 -3.04 6.89
N LYS A 777 -8.60 -2.50 5.66
CA LYS A 777 -9.71 -1.68 5.14
C LYS A 777 -11.05 -2.42 5.16
N ARG A 778 -11.07 -3.68 4.70
CA ARG A 778 -12.28 -4.50 4.70
C ARG A 778 -12.74 -4.87 6.11
N TYR A 779 -11.81 -5.16 7.01
CA TYR A 779 -12.09 -5.49 8.41
C TYR A 779 -12.70 -4.28 9.12
N LEU A 780 -12.08 -3.10 9.02
CA LEU A 780 -12.58 -1.86 9.63
C LEU A 780 -13.90 -1.39 9.03
N ALA A 781 -14.15 -1.67 7.75
CA ALA A 781 -15.46 -1.42 7.13
C ALA A 781 -16.59 -2.26 7.75
N LEU A 782 -16.26 -3.45 8.25
CA LEU A 782 -17.21 -4.36 8.92
C LEU A 782 -17.25 -4.13 10.45
N GLN A 783 -16.11 -3.82 11.07
CA GLN A 783 -15.94 -3.57 12.50
C GLN A 783 -15.32 -2.18 12.76
N PRO A 784 -16.08 -1.07 12.58
CA PRO A 784 -15.54 0.28 12.74
C PRO A 784 -15.06 0.61 14.16
N HIS A 785 -15.52 -0.12 15.17
CA HIS A 785 -15.15 0.11 16.57
C HIS A 785 -13.73 -0.35 16.90
N GLU A 786 -13.15 -1.27 16.10
CA GLU A 786 -11.77 -1.75 16.29
C GLU A 786 -10.71 -0.76 15.79
N HIS A 787 -11.13 0.38 15.24
CA HIS A 787 -10.25 1.44 14.74
C HIS A 787 -9.26 1.98 15.80
N ALA A 788 -9.64 1.94 17.08
CA ALA A 788 -8.81 2.39 18.20
C ALA A 788 -7.85 1.32 18.76
N ASN A 789 -8.04 0.05 18.42
CA ASN A 789 -7.29 -1.07 19.00
C ASN A 789 -7.18 -2.28 18.04
N LEU A 790 -6.79 -2.04 16.78
CA LEU A 790 -6.64 -3.10 15.79
C LEU A 790 -5.35 -3.88 16.02
N SER A 791 -5.40 -5.20 15.91
CA SER A 791 -4.25 -6.10 16.04
C SER A 791 -4.06 -7.01 14.82
N VAL A 792 -2.90 -6.93 14.18
CA VAL A 792 -2.53 -7.72 12.99
C VAL A 792 -1.32 -8.59 13.32
N VAL A 793 -1.49 -9.90 13.35
CA VAL A 793 -0.41 -10.87 13.58
C VAL A 793 0.18 -11.32 12.24
N LEU A 794 1.48 -11.07 12.04
CA LEU A 794 2.27 -11.69 10.97
C LEU A 794 2.80 -13.03 11.48
N TYR A 795 2.10 -14.10 11.11
CA TYR A 795 2.34 -15.44 11.63
C TYR A 795 3.41 -16.18 10.81
N ASN A 796 4.39 -16.80 11.49
CA ASN A 796 5.54 -17.47 10.91
C ASN A 796 6.20 -16.67 9.78
N CYS A 797 6.32 -15.36 9.97
CA CYS A 797 6.99 -14.51 9.01
C CYS A 797 8.50 -14.79 9.05
N ASP A 798 9.09 -15.37 8.00
CA ASP A 798 10.56 -15.49 7.87
C ASP A 798 11.19 -14.30 7.11
N SER A 799 10.44 -13.24 6.82
CA SER A 799 10.95 -12.03 6.15
C SER A 799 11.07 -10.85 7.10
N SER A 800 12.27 -10.27 7.26
CA SER A 800 12.43 -9.02 8.02
C SER A 800 11.85 -7.79 7.30
N ARG A 801 11.62 -7.87 5.99
CA ARG A 801 11.12 -6.75 5.15
C ARG A 801 9.60 -6.61 5.18
N LEU A 802 8.85 -7.71 5.32
CA LEU A 802 7.38 -7.69 5.34
C LEU A 802 6.80 -6.82 6.47
N PRO A 803 7.27 -6.93 7.73
CA PRO A 803 6.77 -6.09 8.81
C PRO A 803 6.94 -4.59 8.53
N GLN A 804 8.10 -4.20 8.00
CA GLN A 804 8.42 -2.81 7.66
C GLN A 804 7.47 -2.29 6.57
N ALA A 805 7.28 -3.06 5.50
CA ALA A 805 6.38 -2.68 4.40
C ALA A 805 4.91 -2.59 4.83
N VAL A 806 4.43 -3.51 5.66
CA VAL A 806 3.07 -3.47 6.23
C VAL A 806 2.89 -2.20 7.04
N VAL A 807 3.86 -1.88 7.89
CA VAL A 807 3.88 -0.70 8.76
C VAL A 807 3.85 0.59 7.94
N GLU A 808 4.73 0.73 6.95
CA GLU A 808 4.78 1.89 6.06
C GLU A 808 3.47 2.08 5.29
N LYS A 809 2.88 0.98 4.78
CA LYS A 809 1.64 1.03 4.01
C LYS A 809 0.41 1.37 4.85
N ILE A 810 0.34 0.87 6.08
CA ILE A 810 -0.73 1.25 7.02
C ILE A 810 -0.57 2.72 7.42
N ALA A 811 0.65 3.19 7.70
CA ALA A 811 0.91 4.59 8.01
C ALA A 811 0.51 5.54 6.85
N ALA A 812 0.80 5.15 5.60
CA ALA A 812 0.40 5.91 4.42
C ALA A 812 -1.11 5.93 4.17
N MET A 813 -1.86 4.92 4.65
CA MET A 813 -3.32 4.87 4.55
C MET A 813 -3.99 5.99 5.35
N ASP A 814 -3.38 6.38 6.47
CA ASP A 814 -3.89 7.43 7.36
C ASP A 814 -3.63 8.86 6.82
N GLU A 815 -2.71 9.04 5.88
CA GLU A 815 -2.48 10.36 5.24
C GLU A 815 -3.64 10.76 4.31
N ASP A 816 -4.35 9.77 3.75
CA ASP A 816 -5.43 9.95 2.78
C ASP A 816 -6.85 9.88 3.41
N GLU A 817 -7.02 9.31 4.62
CA GLU A 817 -8.32 9.13 5.28
C GLU A 817 -8.41 9.86 6.65
N GLU A 818 -9.52 10.57 6.89
CA GLU A 818 -9.76 11.39 8.10
C GLU A 818 -9.96 10.60 9.42
N ASN A 819 -9.66 9.30 9.44
CA ASN A 819 -9.85 8.41 10.60
C ASN A 819 -8.49 7.83 11.06
N GLU A 820 -7.93 8.31 12.18
CA GLU A 820 -6.65 7.86 12.76
C GLU A 820 -6.62 6.36 13.19
N VAL A 821 -6.20 5.42 12.32
CA VAL A 821 -6.17 4.00 12.68
C VAL A 821 -5.06 3.74 13.72
N ARG A 822 -5.40 3.09 14.83
CA ARG A 822 -4.39 2.58 15.78
C ARG A 822 -4.23 1.09 15.58
N CYS A 823 -3.08 0.70 15.03
CA CYS A 823 -2.79 -0.69 14.67
C CYS A 823 -1.54 -1.21 15.38
N GLN A 824 -1.67 -2.39 15.99
CA GLN A 824 -0.57 -3.17 16.52
C GLN A 824 -0.23 -4.30 15.55
N VAL A 825 0.95 -4.23 14.94
CA VAL A 825 1.51 -5.32 14.12
C VAL A 825 2.31 -6.24 15.04
N ILE A 826 1.97 -7.52 15.08
CA ILE A 826 2.57 -8.50 15.99
C ILE A 826 3.34 -9.54 15.18
N LEU A 827 4.63 -9.71 15.49
CA LEU A 827 5.45 -10.78 14.92
C LEU A 827 5.36 -12.04 15.76
N ARG A 828 5.06 -13.17 15.09
CA ARG A 828 5.08 -14.49 15.72
C ARG A 828 5.82 -15.47 14.82
N HIS A 829 6.63 -16.33 15.43
CA HIS A 829 7.27 -17.44 14.75
C HIS A 829 7.40 -18.65 15.71
N ARG A 830 7.10 -19.87 15.23
CA ARG A 830 7.17 -21.10 16.06
C ARG A 830 8.59 -21.43 16.54
N ASP A 831 9.59 -21.11 15.75
CA ASP A 831 11.01 -21.16 16.13
C ASP A 831 11.46 -19.84 16.79
N ALA A 832 11.74 -19.89 18.09
CA ALA A 832 12.22 -18.76 18.88
C ALA A 832 13.63 -18.28 18.49
N LYS A 833 14.45 -19.09 17.82
CA LYS A 833 15.75 -18.62 17.28
C LYS A 833 15.53 -17.72 16.07
N ARG A 834 14.64 -18.13 15.15
CA ARG A 834 14.27 -17.32 13.97
C ARG A 834 13.62 -16.02 14.37
N LEU A 835 12.69 -16.04 15.32
CA LEU A 835 12.04 -14.82 15.83
C LEU A 835 13.05 -13.78 16.33
N ARG A 836 14.03 -14.23 17.14
CA ARG A 836 15.11 -13.36 17.64
C ARG A 836 16.01 -12.86 16.51
N GLY A 837 16.38 -13.72 15.57
CA GLY A 837 17.21 -13.32 14.42
C GLY A 837 16.51 -12.29 13.51
N LEU A 838 15.20 -12.42 13.29
CA LEU A 838 14.40 -11.45 12.54
C LEU A 838 14.33 -10.11 13.26
N TYR A 839 14.13 -10.14 14.58
CA TYR A 839 14.11 -8.92 15.40
C TYR A 839 15.46 -8.18 15.38
N GLU A 840 16.58 -8.91 15.53
CA GLU A 840 17.93 -8.33 15.39
C GLU A 840 18.13 -7.63 14.03
N LYS A 841 17.64 -8.26 12.94
CA LYS A 841 17.71 -7.68 11.58
C LYS A 841 16.83 -6.44 11.42
N ILE A 842 15.62 -6.44 11.96
CA ILE A 842 14.71 -5.28 11.91
C ILE A 842 15.30 -4.09 12.67
N ILE A 843 15.90 -4.31 13.84
CA ILE A 843 16.60 -3.25 14.59
C ILE A 843 17.83 -2.76 13.80
N ALA A 844 18.65 -3.67 13.30
CA ALA A 844 19.85 -3.28 12.53
C ALA A 844 19.52 -2.50 11.25
N ALA A 845 18.34 -2.72 10.66
CA ALA A 845 17.86 -2.00 9.49
C ALA A 845 17.30 -0.60 9.83
N SER A 846 16.83 -0.37 11.06
CA SER A 846 16.23 0.91 11.50
C SER A 846 17.25 1.96 11.95
N ASP A 847 18.51 1.58 12.24
CA ASP A 847 19.61 2.51 12.57
C ASP A 847 19.93 3.56 11.47
N GLY A 848 19.35 3.43 10.27
CA GLY A 848 19.52 4.38 9.15
C GLY A 848 18.59 5.60 9.17
N ASP A 849 17.50 5.57 9.93
CA ASP A 849 16.50 6.64 9.96
C ASP A 849 16.04 6.91 11.42
N PRO A 850 16.43 8.05 12.03
CA PRO A 850 16.11 8.35 13.43
C PRO A 850 14.61 8.58 13.70
N ASP A 851 13.78 8.73 12.65
CA ASP A 851 12.32 8.76 12.76
C ASP A 851 11.67 7.36 12.55
N ALA A 852 12.46 6.33 12.22
CA ALA A 852 11.97 4.97 12.00
C ALA A 852 11.81 4.20 13.32
N TYR A 853 10.59 4.27 13.85
CA TYR A 853 9.91 3.29 14.71
C TYR A 853 10.57 2.92 16.06
N SER A 854 9.79 3.01 17.14
CA SER A 854 10.20 2.48 18.46
C SER A 854 9.80 1.01 18.61
N ALA A 855 10.74 0.11 18.37
CA ALA A 855 10.57 -1.32 18.64
C ALA A 855 10.68 -1.58 20.15
N SER A 856 9.56 -1.62 20.88
CA SER A 856 9.50 -1.88 22.33
C SER A 856 8.90 -3.25 22.62
N GLU A 857 9.65 -4.12 23.30
CA GLU A 857 9.18 -5.40 23.84
C GLU A 857 8.41 -5.22 25.17
N ALA A 858 8.53 -4.05 25.82
CA ALA A 858 8.33 -3.93 27.27
C ALA A 858 7.15 -3.06 27.74
N THR A 859 6.37 -2.43 26.87
CA THR A 859 5.26 -1.56 27.31
C THR A 859 4.00 -1.74 26.46
N ARG A 860 3.01 -2.45 27.00
CA ARG A 860 1.62 -2.41 26.50
C ARG A 860 0.98 -1.01 26.66
N ASP A 861 1.56 -0.18 27.54
CA ASP A 861 0.99 1.12 27.97
C ASP A 861 1.48 2.36 27.22
N PHE A 862 2.28 2.23 26.15
CA PHE A 862 2.84 3.39 25.45
C PHE A 862 2.00 3.83 24.25
N MET A 863 1.42 5.04 24.27
CA MET A 863 0.48 5.59 23.28
C MET A 863 1.08 5.90 21.87
N ALA A 864 1.73 4.95 21.22
CA ALA A 864 2.15 5.09 19.82
C ALA A 864 1.00 4.70 18.85
N ARG A 865 0.87 5.44 17.74
CA ARG A 865 -0.14 5.24 16.67
C ARG A 865 -0.02 3.89 15.97
N LEU A 866 1.23 3.47 15.75
CA LEU A 866 1.56 2.18 15.15
C LEU A 866 2.60 1.48 16.02
N ARG A 867 2.39 0.20 16.34
CA ARG A 867 3.27 -0.55 17.25
C ARG A 867 3.69 -1.87 16.61
N ILE A 868 4.97 -2.22 16.71
CA ILE A 868 5.45 -3.56 16.39
C ILE A 868 5.62 -4.31 17.71
N GLY A 869 4.77 -5.30 17.97
CA GLY A 869 4.87 -6.22 19.11
C GLY A 869 5.46 -7.57 18.72
N ILE A 870 5.95 -8.33 19.71
CA ILE A 870 6.41 -9.71 19.53
C ILE A 870 5.56 -10.62 20.41
N MET A 871 5.09 -11.74 19.84
CA MET A 871 4.44 -12.80 20.60
C MET A 871 5.32 -14.06 20.57
N ALA A 872 6.01 -14.32 21.68
CA ALA A 872 6.87 -15.49 21.84
C ALA A 872 6.10 -16.74 22.36
N ASP A 873 4.96 -16.55 23.02
CA ASP A 873 4.20 -17.64 23.65
C ASP A 873 3.26 -18.38 22.69
N GLN A 874 2.98 -19.65 23.00
CA GLN A 874 1.99 -20.47 22.28
C GLN A 874 0.61 -19.79 22.30
N ALA A 875 -0.20 -20.08 21.28
CA ALA A 875 -1.56 -19.55 21.22
C ALA A 875 -2.33 -20.05 22.46
N PRO A 876 -3.00 -19.18 23.22
CA PRO A 876 -3.82 -19.62 24.34
C PRO A 876 -4.91 -20.57 23.80
N ILE A 877 -5.18 -21.65 24.54
CA ILE A 877 -6.31 -22.53 24.25
C ILE A 877 -7.57 -21.65 24.36
N PRO A 878 -8.46 -21.63 23.34
CA PRO A 878 -9.65 -20.79 23.40
C PRO A 878 -10.44 -21.08 24.68
N ALA A 879 -10.72 -20.03 25.46
CA ALA A 879 -11.67 -20.12 26.55
C ALA A 879 -13.07 -20.45 26.00
N SER A 880 -13.97 -20.92 26.85
CA SER A 880 -15.35 -21.32 26.48
C SER A 880 -16.19 -20.26 25.75
N ASP A 881 -15.71 -19.02 25.70
CA ASP A 881 -16.49 -17.83 25.31
C ASP A 881 -16.20 -17.32 23.88
N ASP A 882 -15.59 -18.14 23.01
CA ASP A 882 -15.34 -17.85 21.58
C ASP A 882 -14.53 -16.54 21.28
N SER A 883 -14.02 -15.87 22.32
CA SER A 883 -13.21 -14.65 22.19
C SER A 883 -11.79 -14.98 21.75
N ARG A 884 -11.38 -14.48 20.57
CA ARG A 884 -10.01 -14.60 20.05
C ARG A 884 -9.13 -13.45 20.55
N PRO A 885 -7.82 -13.66 20.76
CA PRO A 885 -6.94 -12.65 21.35
C PRO A 885 -6.52 -11.53 20.39
N THR A 886 -6.66 -11.72 19.07
CA THR A 886 -6.29 -10.73 18.05
C THR A 886 -7.33 -10.65 16.93
N ASP A 887 -7.27 -9.60 16.10
CA ASP A 887 -8.26 -9.35 15.04
C ASP A 887 -7.94 -10.13 13.77
N ILE A 888 -6.72 -9.98 13.25
CA ILE A 888 -6.29 -10.53 11.97
C ILE A 888 -4.99 -11.30 12.14
N VAL A 889 -4.96 -12.54 11.64
CA VAL A 889 -3.72 -13.31 11.42
C VAL A 889 -3.47 -13.40 9.93
N PHE A 890 -2.29 -12.95 9.52
CA PHE A 890 -1.81 -13.01 8.15
C PHE A 890 -0.63 -13.99 8.06
N SER A 891 -0.77 -15.00 7.20
CA SER A 891 0.25 -16.01 6.93
C SER A 891 0.68 -15.90 5.47
N GLN A 892 1.91 -15.42 5.22
CA GLN A 892 2.50 -15.34 3.87
C GLN A 892 3.37 -16.57 3.60
N ASP A 893 2.98 -17.38 2.62
CA ASP A 893 3.68 -18.60 2.16
C ASP A 893 4.08 -19.59 3.26
N VAL A 894 3.43 -19.52 4.43
CA VAL A 894 3.74 -20.36 5.59
C VAL A 894 3.50 -21.84 5.27
N ILE A 895 2.46 -22.16 4.52
CA ILE A 895 2.14 -23.54 4.17
C ILE A 895 3.00 -24.03 3.02
N ALA A 896 3.23 -23.19 2.01
CA ALA A 896 4.07 -23.48 0.86
C ALA A 896 5.51 -23.83 1.26
N ARG A 897 6.01 -23.24 2.34
CA ARG A 897 7.34 -23.53 2.90
C ARG A 897 7.47 -24.92 3.53
N HIS A 898 6.36 -25.53 3.95
CA HIS A 898 6.32 -26.90 4.44
C HIS A 898 6.07 -27.94 3.32
N ALA A 899 5.86 -27.49 2.08
CA ALA A 899 5.74 -28.37 0.94
C ALA A 899 7.08 -29.02 0.59
N ARG A 900 7.02 -30.17 -0.09
CA ARG A 900 8.22 -30.81 -0.65
C ARG A 900 8.29 -30.59 -2.15
N VAL A 901 9.51 -30.54 -2.69
CA VAL A 901 9.72 -30.54 -4.14
C VAL A 901 9.58 -31.97 -4.66
N GLU A 902 8.64 -32.14 -5.58
CA GLU A 902 8.42 -33.38 -6.34
C GLU A 902 8.51 -33.08 -7.83
N TRP A 903 8.75 -34.12 -8.64
CA TRP A 903 8.80 -33.97 -10.09
C TRP A 903 7.70 -34.83 -10.72
N PHE A 904 6.95 -34.24 -11.64
CA PHE A 904 5.85 -34.88 -12.34
C PHE A 904 6.16 -35.04 -13.83
N GLU A 905 5.72 -36.15 -14.41
CA GLU A 905 5.72 -36.36 -15.85
C GLU A 905 4.52 -35.61 -16.45
N GLU A 906 4.78 -34.68 -17.36
CA GLU A 906 3.76 -33.84 -17.99
C GLU A 906 3.95 -33.83 -19.52
N ASP A 907 2.87 -33.48 -20.23
CA ASP A 907 2.89 -33.33 -21.70
C ASP A 907 3.81 -32.17 -22.09
N ALA A 908 4.86 -32.51 -22.82
CA ALA A 908 5.91 -31.59 -23.24
C ALA A 908 5.69 -31.03 -24.66
N THR A 909 4.44 -30.95 -25.10
CA THR A 909 4.10 -30.30 -26.38
C THR A 909 4.53 -28.83 -26.34
N PRO A 910 5.46 -28.41 -27.22
CA PRO A 910 5.99 -27.05 -27.19
C PRO A 910 4.97 -26.04 -27.71
N VAL A 911 4.96 -24.85 -27.11
CA VAL A 911 4.18 -23.70 -27.55
C VAL A 911 5.08 -22.75 -28.34
N ASP A 912 4.50 -22.08 -29.35
CA ASP A 912 5.19 -21.05 -30.12
C ASP A 912 5.67 -19.89 -29.19
N PRO A 913 6.94 -19.44 -29.29
CA PRO A 913 7.49 -18.41 -28.41
C PRO A 913 6.72 -17.08 -28.40
N PHE A 914 6.11 -16.68 -29.51
CA PHE A 914 5.33 -15.45 -29.60
C PHE A 914 3.88 -15.61 -29.10
N SER A 915 3.46 -16.85 -28.86
CA SER A 915 2.14 -17.19 -28.32
C SER A 915 2.19 -17.59 -26.85
N LEU A 916 3.37 -17.95 -26.33
CA LEU A 916 3.56 -18.33 -24.94
C LEU A 916 3.61 -17.10 -24.03
N ILE A 917 2.59 -16.97 -23.19
CA ILE A 917 2.54 -15.98 -22.12
C ILE A 917 2.50 -16.76 -20.78
N PRO A 918 3.63 -16.91 -20.08
CA PRO A 918 3.70 -17.77 -18.89
C PRO A 918 2.68 -17.43 -17.79
N ALA A 919 2.41 -16.13 -17.58
CA ALA A 919 1.45 -15.67 -16.58
C ALA A 919 0.00 -16.13 -16.81
N HIS A 920 -0.36 -16.50 -18.06
CA HIS A 920 -1.71 -16.99 -18.39
C HIS A 920 -1.94 -18.46 -18.06
N TRP A 921 -0.87 -19.21 -17.74
CA TRP A 921 -0.98 -20.63 -17.46
C TRP A 921 -1.13 -20.87 -15.96
N SER A 922 -2.17 -21.61 -15.59
CA SER A 922 -2.32 -22.02 -14.19
C SER A 922 -1.16 -22.93 -13.80
N ARG A 923 -0.42 -22.54 -12.75
CA ARG A 923 0.61 -23.38 -12.15
C ARG A 923 0.03 -24.47 -11.26
N ARG A 924 -1.25 -24.38 -10.89
CA ARG A 924 -1.90 -25.41 -10.06
C ARG A 924 -2.20 -26.62 -10.91
N ARG A 925 -1.76 -27.79 -10.45
CA ARG A 925 -2.07 -29.07 -11.10
C ARG A 925 -3.52 -29.46 -10.76
N PRO A 926 -4.36 -29.82 -11.75
CA PRO A 926 -5.69 -30.32 -11.47
C PRO A 926 -5.64 -31.57 -10.58
N ALA A 927 -6.39 -31.57 -9.48
CA ALA A 927 -6.53 -32.70 -8.57
C ALA A 927 -8.00 -33.12 -8.45
N ALA A 928 -8.22 -34.41 -8.17
CA ALA A 928 -9.55 -34.94 -7.91
C ALA A 928 -10.08 -34.45 -6.54
N SER A 929 -11.40 -34.46 -6.35
CA SER A 929 -12.01 -33.96 -5.10
C SER A 929 -11.67 -34.77 -3.85
N ASP A 930 -11.22 -36.02 -4.02
CA ASP A 930 -10.80 -36.93 -2.96
C ASP A 930 -9.27 -36.96 -2.76
N ASP A 931 -8.50 -36.17 -3.52
CA ASP A 931 -7.07 -36.04 -3.32
C ASP A 931 -6.78 -35.12 -2.12
N LEU A 932 -5.98 -35.61 -1.17
CA LEU A 932 -5.53 -34.86 0.00
C LEU A 932 -4.19 -34.18 -0.26
N LYS A 933 -3.84 -33.97 -1.52
CA LYS A 933 -2.61 -33.32 -1.94
C LYS A 933 -2.92 -32.10 -2.79
N SER A 934 -2.20 -31.02 -2.51
CA SER A 934 -2.18 -29.84 -3.36
C SER A 934 -0.84 -29.73 -4.06
N VAL A 935 -0.86 -29.45 -5.36
CA VAL A 935 0.34 -29.43 -6.20
C VAL A 935 0.36 -28.17 -7.05
N VAL A 936 1.47 -27.44 -6.97
CA VAL A 936 1.72 -26.22 -7.76
C VAL A 936 3.10 -26.31 -8.42
N TYR A 937 3.15 -26.17 -9.74
CA TYR A 937 4.39 -26.16 -10.51
C TYR A 937 5.25 -24.94 -10.15
N LEU A 938 6.57 -25.16 -10.07
CA LEU A 938 7.53 -24.09 -9.79
C LEU A 938 7.83 -23.19 -11.00
N CYS A 939 7.40 -23.60 -12.18
CA CYS A 939 7.46 -22.83 -13.42
C CYS A 939 6.19 -23.03 -14.24
N CYS A 940 6.02 -22.23 -15.29
CA CYS A 940 4.93 -22.39 -16.24
C CYS A 940 4.91 -23.84 -16.80
N PRO A 941 3.76 -24.53 -16.76
CA PRO A 941 3.66 -25.90 -17.27
C PRO A 941 3.71 -25.98 -18.80
N ALA A 942 3.43 -24.89 -19.49
CA ALA A 942 3.66 -24.76 -20.93
C ALA A 942 5.00 -24.09 -21.21
N GLN A 943 5.75 -24.62 -22.17
CA GLN A 943 7.10 -24.12 -22.50
C GLN A 943 7.32 -24.12 -24.00
N THR A 944 8.27 -23.30 -24.46
CA THR A 944 8.79 -23.39 -25.83
C THR A 944 9.71 -24.60 -25.96
N VAL A 945 10.17 -24.88 -27.18
CA VAL A 945 11.21 -25.92 -27.40
C VAL A 945 12.43 -25.63 -26.52
N GLU A 946 12.89 -24.38 -26.50
CA GLU A 946 14.06 -23.93 -25.76
C GLU A 946 13.85 -23.99 -24.25
N GLY A 947 12.66 -23.62 -23.78
CA GLY A 947 12.26 -23.76 -22.38
C GLY A 947 12.30 -25.22 -21.92
N TRP A 948 11.74 -26.12 -22.73
CA TRP A 948 11.78 -27.56 -22.44
C TRP A 948 13.19 -28.14 -22.43
N SER A 949 14.08 -27.72 -23.33
CA SER A 949 15.49 -28.16 -23.35
C SER A 949 16.22 -27.69 -22.09
N TYR A 950 15.96 -26.47 -21.63
CA TYR A 950 16.52 -25.94 -20.38
C TYR A 950 16.01 -26.68 -19.14
N LEU A 951 14.70 -26.96 -19.06
CA LEU A 951 14.12 -27.72 -17.95
C LEU A 951 14.60 -29.17 -17.94
N ALA A 952 14.78 -29.80 -19.11
CA ALA A 952 15.35 -31.13 -19.21
C ALA A 952 16.82 -31.15 -18.73
N ALA A 953 17.60 -30.13 -19.08
CA ALA A 953 18.95 -29.96 -18.59
C ALA A 953 19.00 -29.82 -17.06
N ILE A 954 18.12 -29.00 -16.46
CA ILE A 954 18.00 -28.89 -15.01
C ILE A 954 17.57 -30.22 -14.38
N GLY A 955 16.49 -30.80 -14.89
CA GLY A 955 15.92 -32.07 -14.39
C GLY A 955 16.92 -33.22 -14.44
N SER A 956 17.88 -33.19 -15.37
CA SER A 956 18.89 -34.23 -15.51
C SER A 956 19.83 -34.36 -14.30
N PHE A 957 20.01 -33.29 -13.51
CA PHE A 957 20.76 -33.33 -12.25
C PHE A 957 20.00 -34.05 -11.12
N TYR A 958 18.67 -34.15 -11.20
CA TYR A 958 17.82 -34.73 -10.14
C TYR A 958 17.25 -36.10 -10.51
N LYS A 959 16.84 -36.29 -11.77
CA LYS A 959 16.18 -37.51 -12.25
C LYS A 959 17.04 -38.32 -13.22
N GLY A 960 18.24 -37.84 -13.55
CA GLY A 960 19.09 -38.44 -14.57
C GLY A 960 18.60 -38.14 -15.99
N ASN A 961 19.18 -38.80 -17.00
CA ASN A 961 18.84 -38.50 -18.38
C ASN A 961 17.44 -39.02 -18.73
N CYS A 962 16.65 -38.20 -19.41
CA CYS A 962 15.36 -38.61 -19.94
C CYS A 962 15.59 -39.40 -21.24
N ASP A 963 15.67 -40.73 -21.15
CA ASP A 963 15.78 -41.63 -22.31
C ASP A 963 14.40 -41.92 -22.96
N ARG A 964 13.35 -41.18 -22.59
CA ARG A 964 11.95 -41.43 -22.97
C ARG A 964 11.42 -40.45 -24.01
N ASN A 965 10.27 -40.82 -24.59
CA ASN A 965 9.54 -40.13 -25.64
C ASN A 965 9.53 -38.60 -25.46
N ALA A 966 9.91 -37.83 -26.50
CA ALA A 966 10.08 -36.37 -26.43
C ALA A 966 8.81 -35.60 -26.02
N GLN A 967 7.66 -36.26 -26.04
CA GLN A 967 6.35 -35.76 -25.65
C GLN A 967 6.08 -35.75 -24.15
N VAL A 968 6.93 -36.36 -23.31
CA VAL A 968 6.77 -36.36 -21.86
C VAL A 968 8.06 -35.92 -21.19
N ARG A 969 8.00 -34.85 -20.38
CA ARG A 969 9.15 -34.32 -19.64
C ARG A 969 8.82 -34.09 -18.17
N TRP A 970 9.86 -34.01 -17.35
CA TRP A 970 9.74 -33.76 -15.93
C TRP A 970 9.55 -32.27 -15.65
N LEU A 971 8.54 -31.94 -14.86
CA LEU A 971 8.33 -30.61 -14.29
C LEU A 971 8.40 -30.66 -12.76
N PRO A 972 9.15 -29.76 -12.12
CA PRO A 972 9.19 -29.68 -10.67
C PRO A 972 7.98 -28.92 -10.14
N ALA A 973 7.45 -29.39 -9.01
CA ALA A 973 6.30 -28.80 -8.33
C ALA A 973 6.48 -28.87 -6.82
N ARG A 974 5.90 -27.90 -6.11
CA ARG A 974 5.65 -28.01 -4.68
C ARG A 974 4.45 -28.91 -4.46
N LEU A 975 4.60 -29.86 -3.55
CA LEU A 975 3.55 -30.76 -3.12
C LEU A 975 3.32 -30.62 -1.62
N LEU A 976 2.09 -30.28 -1.26
CA LEU A 976 1.59 -30.29 0.11
C LEU A 976 0.74 -31.54 0.33
N ASP A 977 0.92 -32.20 1.47
CA ASP A 977 0.08 -33.33 1.90
C ASP A 977 -0.70 -32.91 3.15
N PHE A 978 -2.04 -32.82 3.05
CA PHE A 978 -2.89 -32.39 4.15
C PHE A 978 -2.94 -33.39 5.32
N ARG A 979 -2.37 -34.59 5.16
CA ARG A 979 -2.19 -35.54 6.27
C ARG A 979 -1.02 -35.19 7.18
N ASP A 980 -0.20 -34.21 6.80
CA ASP A 980 0.89 -33.76 7.66
C ASP A 980 0.34 -33.07 8.92
N THR A 981 0.70 -33.63 10.07
CA THR A 981 0.37 -33.09 11.39
C THR A 981 0.91 -31.68 11.62
N SER A 982 2.00 -31.29 10.95
CA SER A 982 2.54 -29.93 11.07
C SER A 982 1.57 -28.89 10.49
N THR A 983 1.08 -29.15 9.27
CA THR A 983 0.10 -28.30 8.57
C THR A 983 -1.20 -28.17 9.36
N ALA A 984 -1.74 -29.28 9.88
CA ALA A 984 -2.95 -29.26 10.71
C ALA A 984 -2.79 -28.37 11.96
N ARG A 985 -1.64 -28.46 12.64
CA ARG A 985 -1.33 -27.61 13.80
C ARG A 985 -1.22 -26.14 13.44
N ILE A 986 -0.67 -25.80 12.27
CA ILE A 986 -0.60 -24.40 11.82
C ILE A 986 -1.99 -23.81 11.65
N PHE A 987 -2.92 -24.56 11.04
CA PHE A 987 -4.31 -24.11 10.94
C PHE A 987 -4.99 -23.98 12.29
N GLU A 988 -4.80 -24.95 13.20
CA GLU A 988 -5.35 -24.87 14.55
C GLU A 988 -4.81 -23.65 15.32
N GLU A 989 -3.49 -23.41 15.27
CA GLU A 989 -2.85 -22.26 15.92
C GLU A 989 -3.35 -20.92 15.35
N THR A 990 -3.46 -20.77 14.02
CA THR A 990 -3.90 -19.52 13.39
C THR A 990 -5.37 -19.20 13.69
N HIS A 991 -6.27 -20.19 13.65
CA HIS A 991 -7.68 -20.01 14.04
C HIS A 991 -7.84 -19.77 15.54
N ASN A 992 -6.90 -20.24 16.36
CA ASN A 992 -6.90 -19.93 17.79
C ASN A 992 -6.44 -18.50 18.11
N LEU A 993 -5.71 -17.87 17.21
CA LEU A 993 -5.14 -16.53 17.43
C LEU A 993 -6.06 -15.39 17.03
N ALA A 994 -6.78 -15.50 15.92
CA ALA A 994 -7.52 -14.35 15.38
C ALA A 994 -8.93 -14.65 14.91
N THR A 995 -9.73 -13.60 14.89
CA THR A 995 -11.08 -13.59 14.30
C THR A 995 -11.03 -13.81 12.80
N TRP A 996 -10.11 -13.14 12.10
CA TRP A 996 -9.85 -13.35 10.67
C TRP A 996 -8.52 -14.04 10.45
N VAL A 997 -8.54 -15.19 9.79
CA VAL A 997 -7.33 -15.91 9.35
C VAL A 997 -7.22 -15.76 7.84
N VAL A 998 -6.08 -15.24 7.40
CA VAL A 998 -5.80 -15.07 5.97
C VAL A 998 -4.48 -15.76 5.63
N ASN A 999 -4.58 -16.70 4.69
CA ASN A 999 -3.42 -17.35 4.10
C ASN A 999 -3.19 -16.76 2.71
N TYR A 1000 -2.04 -16.12 2.54
CA TYR A 1000 -1.53 -15.65 1.28
C TYR A 1000 -0.50 -16.67 0.78
N ASP A 1001 -1.01 -17.72 0.14
CA ASP A 1001 -0.23 -18.91 -0.21
C ASP A 1001 -0.79 -19.57 -1.49
N GLU A 1002 0.07 -19.86 -2.46
CA GLU A 1002 -0.34 -20.41 -3.75
C GLU A 1002 -0.86 -21.87 -3.68
N LEU A 1003 -0.46 -22.63 -2.66
CA LEU A 1003 -0.81 -24.05 -2.50
C LEU A 1003 -2.19 -24.26 -1.86
N LEU A 1004 -2.79 -23.22 -1.28
CA LEU A 1004 -4.11 -23.31 -0.67
C LEU A 1004 -5.21 -22.84 -1.63
N ASP A 1005 -6.33 -23.56 -1.64
CA ASP A 1005 -7.56 -23.15 -2.32
C ASP A 1005 -8.62 -22.76 -1.27
N ARG A 1006 -9.73 -22.18 -1.73
CA ARG A 1006 -10.94 -21.96 -0.92
C ARG A 1006 -11.66 -23.28 -0.56
N ARG A 1007 -11.24 -24.41 -1.14
CA ARG A 1007 -11.74 -25.75 -0.82
C ARG A 1007 -10.95 -26.29 0.35
#